data_AF-A0A7J3SKA5-F1
#
_entry.id   AF-A0A7J3SKA5-F1
#
_cell.length_a   1.000
_cell.length_b   1.000
_cell.length_c   1.000
_cell.angle_alpha   90.00
_cell.angle_beta   90.00
_cell.angle_gamma   90.00
#
_symmetry.space_group_name_H-M   'P 1'
#
loop_
_entity.id
_entity.type
_entity.pdbx_description
1 polymer ?
#
loop_
_entity_poly.entity_id
_entity_poly.type
_entity_poly.pdbx_seq_one_letter_code
_entity_poly.pdbx_strand_id
1 'polypeptide(L)'
;MGVVDLETDRKIFHVLLSPEEALEVIRKEGVLSPLGTELVKLEESVNRVIAKDIYSPLDYPPFDRSEVDGYAVNAKFVEGCDELHPVRLKLKGFQKVGKPAFAEVGEKEAIGIDTGAIIPRGANAVVMEEHTMLYEGSSVEVRRPVAAGENISFAGSDIAKGELIIPRGTVLSPEKVAVLSSLGIDEVEVYKSPRISVLSTGNELVEPGLPLEAGKIYESNGRMILSYLSSLGIKAFFGGFVTDEYEIVRDRIQRLLESSDVVITSGGTSAGEKDVIYRVFQDIGKIIVHGLKMKPGKPTVIATAGKKLLIGLPGFPLSALSNMILLVEPMLMEIMGAFHRDAKMTALFAGKLRKGLGKTWVLPVMLSRIGNSLYAVPVPSQSGSVSALMRTDAIAILPEEADIINDGASVSVVPIRSRGVPWKDALVVGSHDLMLQEIISGLGLSEKVGVAYVGSFRGLWLLRRGVIDIAPVHLLDPDTGDYNVPIIKNDRELREKSVLVKGYRRKLVLAYRTGEIIKGLEDILERNLRFVNRNQGSGTRAYIDAMLEKIAKARGISKEEISRQLRGYEYEVPNHNAVAAAIAQGRADAGICIEHAAYLYGLEYKELTEEHYDFAILKEGLNKDPVKGFIEFLKSDMLKNLTKKYKGYVVDETTGNVICC
;
A
#
# COMPACT_ATOMS: atom_id res chain seq x y z
N MET A 1 -34.90 19.13 -21.84
CA MET A 1 -35.73 18.31 -22.74
C MET A 1 -34.95 17.04 -23.03
N GLY A 2 -35.41 15.90 -22.51
CA GLY A 2 -34.69 14.63 -22.60
C GLY A 2 -34.93 13.94 -23.95
N VAL A 3 -33.89 13.28 -24.46
CA VAL A 3 -34.00 12.34 -25.59
C VAL A 3 -34.24 10.95 -24.98
N VAL A 4 -35.40 10.37 -25.25
CA VAL A 4 -35.75 9.00 -24.89
C VAL A 4 -35.39 8.11 -26.08
N ASP A 5 -34.48 7.17 -25.89
CA ASP A 5 -34.18 6.13 -26.87
C ASP A 5 -35.17 4.97 -26.66
N LEU A 6 -36.00 4.69 -27.67
CA LEU A 6 -37.26 3.94 -27.52
C LEU A 6 -37.13 2.40 -27.55
N GLU A 7 -35.93 1.83 -27.42
CA GLU A 7 -35.74 0.37 -27.44
C GLU A 7 -35.07 -0.25 -26.21
N THR A 8 -34.69 0.53 -25.20
CA THR A 8 -34.37 -0.02 -23.87
C THR A 8 -34.89 0.91 -22.79
N ASP A 9 -35.62 0.36 -21.81
CA ASP A 9 -36.15 1.07 -20.64
C ASP A 9 -35.01 1.46 -19.66
N ARG A 10 -34.01 2.17 -20.17
CA ARG A 10 -32.79 2.61 -19.47
C ARG A 10 -32.80 4.14 -19.43
N LYS A 11 -33.28 4.72 -18.32
CA LYS A 11 -32.90 6.10 -18.01
C LYS A 11 -31.41 6.15 -17.70
N ILE A 12 -30.68 6.82 -18.59
CA ILE A 12 -29.25 7.08 -18.49
C ILE A 12 -29.01 7.95 -17.25
N PHE A 13 -27.95 7.65 -16.49
CA PHE A 13 -27.46 8.44 -15.35
C PHE A 13 -27.69 9.94 -15.57
N HIS A 14 -28.22 10.64 -14.57
CA HIS A 14 -28.10 12.09 -14.51
C HIS A 14 -26.62 12.49 -14.70
N VAL A 15 -26.36 13.72 -15.17
CA VAL A 15 -25.02 14.25 -15.48
C VAL A 15 -23.95 13.66 -14.54
N LEU A 16 -23.05 12.84 -15.08
CA LEU A 16 -22.00 12.19 -14.30
C LEU A 16 -21.01 13.24 -13.79
N LEU A 17 -20.72 13.19 -12.51
CA LEU A 17 -19.79 14.13 -11.85
C LEU A 17 -18.41 13.48 -11.67
N SER A 18 -17.34 14.23 -11.86
CA SER A 18 -16.02 13.85 -11.34
C SER A 18 -16.06 13.73 -9.80
N PRO A 19 -15.12 12.99 -9.18
CA PRO A 19 -15.03 12.91 -7.72
C PRO A 19 -14.95 14.31 -7.06
N GLU A 20 -14.18 15.21 -7.65
CA GLU A 20 -14.03 16.59 -7.20
C GLU A 20 -15.36 17.38 -7.29
N GLU A 21 -16.05 17.33 -8.43
CA GLU A 21 -17.37 17.96 -8.58
C GLU A 21 -18.40 17.36 -7.61
N ALA A 22 -18.37 16.03 -7.42
CA ALA A 22 -19.25 15.35 -6.48
C ALA A 22 -19.05 15.86 -5.05
N LEU A 23 -17.79 16.03 -4.60
CA LEU A 23 -17.48 16.62 -3.29
C LEU A 23 -18.06 18.03 -3.16
N GLU A 24 -17.93 18.87 -4.19
CA GLU A 24 -18.48 20.23 -4.16
C GLU A 24 -20.00 20.24 -4.05
N VAL A 25 -20.70 19.37 -4.80
CA VAL A 25 -22.16 19.25 -4.72
C VAL A 25 -22.58 18.79 -3.33
N ILE A 26 -21.92 17.80 -2.75
CA ILE A 26 -22.24 17.31 -1.40
C ILE A 26 -21.96 18.39 -0.35
N ARG A 27 -20.88 19.16 -0.50
CA ARG A 27 -20.55 20.27 0.41
C ARG A 27 -21.64 21.34 0.42
N LYS A 28 -22.26 21.63 -0.74
CA LYS A 28 -23.38 22.57 -0.86
C LYS A 28 -24.65 22.11 -0.12
N GLU A 29 -24.81 20.81 0.12
CA GLU A 29 -25.92 20.28 0.94
C GLU A 29 -25.72 20.51 2.45
N GLY A 30 -24.54 20.98 2.88
CA GLY A 30 -24.26 21.34 4.28
C GLY A 30 -24.08 20.15 5.23
N VAL A 31 -23.96 18.94 4.68
CA VAL A 31 -23.81 17.69 5.46
C VAL A 31 -22.35 17.32 5.76
N LEU A 32 -21.38 17.97 5.12
CA LEU A 32 -19.95 17.82 5.38
C LEU A 32 -19.48 18.85 6.41
N SER A 33 -19.97 18.75 7.64
CA SER A 33 -19.58 19.65 8.72
C SER A 33 -19.33 18.89 10.03
N PRO A 34 -18.52 19.44 10.96
CA PRO A 34 -18.24 18.81 12.23
C PRO A 34 -19.49 18.49 13.06
N LEU A 35 -19.55 17.28 13.61
CA LEU A 35 -20.68 16.78 14.43
C LEU A 35 -20.68 17.30 15.88
N GLY A 36 -19.89 18.35 16.14
CA GLY A 36 -19.62 18.88 17.47
C GLY A 36 -18.27 18.44 18.03
N THR A 37 -18.02 18.83 19.28
CA THR A 37 -16.75 18.60 19.98
C THR A 37 -16.96 17.79 21.25
N GLU A 38 -15.89 17.18 21.74
CA GLU A 38 -15.84 16.49 23.03
C GLU A 38 -14.45 16.62 23.64
N LEU A 39 -14.37 16.54 24.96
CA LEU A 39 -13.11 16.55 25.70
C LEU A 39 -12.68 15.10 25.90
N VAL A 40 -11.42 14.79 25.57
CA VAL A 40 -10.85 13.44 25.73
C VAL A 40 -9.52 13.51 26.46
N LYS A 41 -9.20 12.45 27.21
CA LYS A 41 -7.87 12.26 27.78
C LYS A 41 -6.83 12.10 26.66
N LEU A 42 -5.60 12.54 26.91
CA LEU A 42 -4.50 12.42 25.96
C LEU A 42 -4.28 10.97 25.49
N GLU A 43 -4.48 9.98 26.36
CA GLU A 43 -4.33 8.56 26.05
C GLU A 43 -5.29 8.07 24.94
N GLU A 44 -6.43 8.74 24.80
CA GLU A 44 -7.47 8.42 23.79
C GLU A 44 -7.45 9.39 22.60
N SER A 45 -6.46 10.30 22.56
CA SER A 45 -6.44 11.43 21.62
C SER A 45 -5.72 11.14 20.30
N VAL A 46 -4.94 10.06 20.21
CA VAL A 46 -4.24 9.68 18.97
C VAL A 46 -5.24 9.44 17.84
N ASN A 47 -4.94 9.97 16.65
CA ASN A 47 -5.82 10.01 15.46
C ASN A 47 -7.10 10.83 15.61
N ARG A 48 -7.33 11.50 16.75
CA ARG A 48 -8.40 12.49 16.89
C ARG A 48 -7.97 13.82 16.29
N VAL A 49 -8.97 14.64 15.92
CA VAL A 49 -8.74 15.95 15.31
C VAL A 49 -9.01 17.03 16.34
N ILE A 50 -8.03 17.90 16.57
CA ILE A 50 -8.15 19.03 17.51
C ILE A 50 -9.26 19.98 17.06
N ALA A 51 -10.16 20.36 17.97
CA ALA A 51 -11.26 21.27 17.67
C ALA A 51 -10.96 22.74 17.98
N LYS A 52 -9.98 23.01 18.84
CA LYS A 52 -9.56 24.36 19.24
C LYS A 52 -8.04 24.48 19.24
N ASP A 53 -7.53 25.62 18.78
CA ASP A 53 -6.10 25.93 18.84
C ASP A 53 -5.55 25.71 20.25
N ILE A 54 -4.44 24.99 20.35
CA ILE A 54 -3.77 24.72 21.62
C ILE A 54 -2.56 25.63 21.72
N TYR A 55 -2.60 26.50 22.72
CA TYR A 55 -1.50 27.38 23.08
C TYR A 55 -0.77 26.83 24.31
N SER A 56 0.54 27.07 24.38
CA SER A 56 1.32 26.60 25.53
C SER A 56 0.90 27.34 26.82
N PRO A 57 0.56 26.63 27.91
CA PRO A 57 0.22 27.26 29.18
C PRO A 57 1.44 27.75 29.96
N LEU A 58 2.64 27.27 29.59
CA LEU A 58 3.90 27.49 30.28
C LEU A 58 5.07 27.61 29.29
N ASP A 59 6.19 28.13 29.78
CA ASP A 59 7.46 28.09 29.05
C ASP A 59 8.06 26.68 29.10
N TYR A 60 8.68 26.22 28.02
CA TYR A 60 9.45 24.98 27.99
C TYR A 60 10.89 25.28 27.51
N PRO A 61 11.92 24.91 28.31
CA PRO A 61 11.79 24.48 29.71
C PRO A 61 11.14 25.57 30.59
N PRO A 62 10.53 25.22 31.75
CA PRO A 62 9.80 26.18 32.60
C PRO A 62 10.68 27.06 33.49
N PHE A 63 11.98 26.81 33.49
CA PHE A 63 13.00 27.56 34.22
C PHE A 63 14.33 27.36 33.52
N ASP A 64 15.27 28.28 33.73
CA ASP A 64 16.66 28.12 33.30
C ASP A 64 17.21 26.84 33.95
N ARG A 65 17.68 25.90 33.14
CA ARG A 65 18.22 24.63 33.60
C ARG A 65 19.60 24.36 33.03
N SER A 66 20.41 23.63 33.77
CA SER A 66 21.73 23.23 33.27
C SER A 66 21.61 22.18 32.17
N GLU A 67 22.47 22.28 31.16
CA GLU A 67 22.59 21.27 30.09
C GLU A 67 23.60 20.17 30.41
N VAL A 68 24.37 20.33 31.50
CA VAL A 68 25.51 19.46 31.85
C VAL A 68 25.60 19.29 33.37
N ASP A 69 26.31 18.25 33.81
CA ASP A 69 26.73 18.13 35.21
C ASP A 69 27.95 19.03 35.43
N GLY A 70 28.01 19.73 36.57
CA GLY A 70 29.14 20.60 36.84
C GLY A 70 28.90 21.61 37.95
N TYR A 71 29.30 22.86 37.71
CA TYR A 71 29.28 23.93 38.71
C TYR A 71 28.65 25.20 38.14
N ALA A 72 27.53 25.61 38.73
CA ALA A 72 26.86 26.87 38.42
C ALA A 72 27.68 28.03 39.02
N VAL A 73 28.08 28.96 38.15
CA VAL A 73 28.96 30.09 38.47
C VAL A 73 28.43 31.38 37.84
N ASN A 74 28.96 32.51 38.31
CA ASN A 74 28.88 33.75 37.56
C ASN A 74 30.13 33.86 36.66
N ALA A 75 29.93 33.84 35.34
CA ALA A 75 30.97 33.80 34.31
C ALA A 75 32.07 34.86 34.53
N LYS A 76 31.71 36.05 35.04
CA LYS A 76 32.66 37.14 35.28
C LYS A 76 33.78 36.79 36.28
N PHE A 77 33.55 35.83 37.18
CA PHE A 77 34.54 35.44 38.19
C PHE A 77 35.47 34.32 37.73
N VAL A 78 35.17 33.67 36.60
CA VAL A 78 36.00 32.63 36.00
C VAL A 78 36.58 33.08 34.65
N GLU A 79 36.41 34.36 34.31
CA GLU A 79 36.94 34.95 33.10
C GLU A 79 38.49 34.90 33.11
N GLY A 80 39.08 34.47 32.00
CA GLY A 80 40.53 34.41 31.84
C GLY A 80 41.24 33.29 32.61
N CYS A 81 40.52 32.39 33.30
CA CYS A 81 41.15 31.21 33.89
C CYS A 81 41.61 30.21 32.80
N ASP A 82 42.62 29.42 33.10
CA ASP A 82 43.09 28.32 32.25
C ASP A 82 43.69 27.20 33.13
N GLU A 83 44.21 26.12 32.53
CA GLU A 83 44.77 24.99 33.27
C GLU A 83 46.00 25.36 34.11
N LEU A 84 46.77 26.36 33.70
CA LEU A 84 47.96 26.85 34.40
C LEU A 84 47.62 27.93 35.44
N HIS A 85 46.52 28.66 35.23
CA HIS A 85 46.03 29.75 36.06
C HIS A 85 44.56 29.54 36.46
N PRO A 86 44.26 28.50 37.26
CA PRO A 86 42.89 28.19 37.60
C PRO A 86 42.32 29.17 38.64
N VAL A 87 41.00 29.35 38.60
CA VAL A 87 40.28 30.14 39.61
C VAL A 87 39.65 29.21 40.63
N ARG A 88 39.85 29.50 41.93
CA ARG A 88 39.18 28.78 43.01
C ARG A 88 37.92 29.51 43.47
N LEU A 89 36.82 28.77 43.53
CA LEU A 89 35.52 29.23 43.98
C LEU A 89 35.09 28.47 45.23
N LYS A 90 34.46 29.15 46.19
CA LYS A 90 33.91 28.51 47.39
C LYS A 90 32.66 27.71 47.03
N LEU A 91 32.62 26.43 47.38
CA LEU A 91 31.47 25.57 47.12
C LEU A 91 30.41 25.74 48.22
N LYS A 92 29.18 26.13 47.84
CA LYS A 92 28.08 26.37 48.80
C LYS A 92 27.11 25.23 49.01
N GLY A 93 27.22 24.20 48.19
CA GLY A 93 26.35 23.04 48.23
C GLY A 93 26.12 22.50 46.83
N PHE A 94 25.01 21.78 46.67
CA PHE A 94 24.73 21.03 45.45
C PHE A 94 23.24 21.12 45.07
N GLN A 95 22.96 21.62 43.88
CA GLN A 95 21.63 21.80 43.31
C GLN A 95 21.22 20.54 42.54
N LYS A 96 20.27 19.79 43.11
CA LYS A 96 19.78 18.55 42.51
C LYS A 96 18.66 18.78 41.52
N VAL A 97 18.57 17.91 40.51
CA VAL A 97 17.45 17.89 39.58
C VAL A 97 16.13 17.63 40.31
N GLY A 98 15.06 18.33 39.88
CA GLY A 98 13.73 18.23 40.50
C GLY A 98 13.58 18.89 41.88
N LYS A 99 14.60 19.60 42.38
CA LYS A 99 14.52 20.40 43.61
C LYS A 99 14.49 21.90 43.30
N PRO A 100 13.77 22.71 44.11
CA PRO A 100 13.82 24.16 43.96
C PRO A 100 15.24 24.69 44.21
N ALA A 101 15.52 25.89 43.70
CA ALA A 101 16.77 26.59 43.99
C ALA A 101 16.90 26.82 45.50
N PHE A 102 17.98 26.32 46.12
CA PHE A 102 18.14 26.38 47.59
C PHE A 102 19.07 27.50 48.06
N ALA A 103 19.90 28.07 47.19
CA ALA A 103 20.86 29.12 47.51
C ALA A 103 21.16 30.02 46.30
N GLU A 104 21.74 31.19 46.56
CA GLU A 104 22.27 32.12 45.55
C GLU A 104 23.79 31.98 45.43
N VAL A 105 24.32 32.06 44.22
CA VAL A 105 25.74 32.11 43.91
C VAL A 105 26.24 33.56 44.06
N GLY A 106 27.01 33.82 45.10
CA GLY A 106 27.65 35.11 45.34
C GLY A 106 29.00 35.26 44.64
N GLU A 107 29.77 36.26 45.06
CA GLU A 107 31.07 36.55 44.47
C GLU A 107 32.11 35.47 44.79
N LYS A 108 32.77 34.94 43.75
CA LYS A 108 33.74 33.83 43.86
C LYS A 108 33.17 32.59 44.57
N GLU A 109 31.86 32.35 44.41
CA GLU A 109 31.17 31.16 44.90
C GLU A 109 30.73 30.28 43.73
N ALA A 110 30.50 29.00 44.00
CA ALA A 110 29.95 28.03 43.07
C ALA A 110 28.96 27.10 43.79
N ILE A 111 28.02 26.55 43.04
CA ILE A 111 27.12 25.48 43.49
C ILE A 111 27.26 24.32 42.50
N GLY A 112 27.58 23.13 42.99
CA GLY A 112 27.57 21.93 42.15
C GLY A 112 26.15 21.67 41.65
N ILE A 113 25.97 21.20 40.42
CA ILE A 113 24.66 21.14 39.79
C ILE A 113 24.52 19.89 38.91
N ASP A 114 23.36 19.23 39.00
CA ASP A 114 22.96 18.17 38.08
C ASP A 114 22.45 18.75 36.75
N THR A 115 22.63 17.99 35.67
CA THR A 115 21.97 18.20 34.38
C THR A 115 20.46 18.29 34.56
N GLY A 116 19.84 19.31 33.96
CA GLY A 116 18.41 19.58 34.05
C GLY A 116 17.96 20.22 35.36
N ALA A 117 18.85 20.44 36.33
CA ALA A 117 18.51 21.17 37.55
C ALA A 117 18.40 22.68 37.28
N ILE A 118 17.56 23.34 38.08
CA ILE A 118 17.33 24.79 37.99
C ILE A 118 18.62 25.58 38.25
N ILE A 119 18.91 26.58 37.42
CA ILE A 119 20.05 27.48 37.62
C ILE A 119 19.80 28.33 38.89
N PRO A 120 20.68 28.27 39.91
CA PRO A 120 20.54 29.09 41.10
C PRO A 120 20.69 30.58 40.78
N ARG A 121 20.03 31.44 41.55
CA ARG A 121 20.20 32.91 41.41
C ARG A 121 21.68 33.29 41.50
N GLY A 122 22.08 34.33 40.78
CA GLY A 122 23.47 34.82 40.76
C GLY A 122 24.40 34.07 39.80
N ALA A 123 24.07 32.83 39.43
CA ALA A 123 24.74 32.11 38.35
C ALA A 123 24.19 32.51 36.99
N ASN A 124 25.06 32.55 35.99
CA ASN A 124 24.69 32.81 34.60
C ASN A 124 25.47 31.92 33.61
N ALA A 125 26.20 30.91 34.09
CA ALA A 125 26.87 29.89 33.28
C ALA A 125 27.08 28.62 34.12
N VAL A 126 27.29 27.49 33.46
CA VAL A 126 27.69 26.24 34.12
C VAL A 126 29.01 25.74 33.54
N VAL A 127 30.01 25.52 34.40
CA VAL A 127 31.26 24.87 34.02
C VAL A 127 31.07 23.36 34.14
N MET A 128 31.35 22.61 33.08
CA MET A 128 31.29 21.14 33.10
C MET A 128 32.25 20.55 34.15
N GLU A 129 31.85 19.46 34.80
CA GLU A 129 32.65 18.83 35.86
C GLU A 129 34.08 18.47 35.39
N GLU A 130 34.25 18.05 34.13
CA GLU A 130 35.53 17.69 33.51
C GLU A 130 36.53 18.86 33.44
N HIS A 131 36.03 20.09 33.53
CA HIS A 131 36.84 21.31 33.54
C HIS A 131 37.07 21.87 34.95
N THR A 132 36.79 21.06 35.97
CA THR A 132 36.92 21.44 37.36
C THR A 132 37.65 20.39 38.19
N MET A 133 38.14 20.79 39.37
CA MET A 133 38.70 19.88 40.35
C MET A 133 38.22 20.27 41.76
N LEU A 134 37.62 19.34 42.49
CA LEU A 134 37.29 19.53 43.89
C LEU A 134 38.57 19.72 44.73
N TYR A 135 38.60 20.76 45.54
CA TYR A 135 39.74 21.13 46.35
C TYR A 135 39.33 21.23 47.83
N GLU A 136 39.93 20.37 48.66
CA GLU A 136 39.72 20.30 50.12
C GLU A 136 38.24 20.21 50.54
N GLY A 137 37.38 19.67 49.67
CA GLY A 137 35.95 19.45 49.92
C GLY A 137 35.08 20.69 50.13
N SER A 138 35.66 21.90 50.05
CA SER A 138 34.98 23.18 50.35
C SER A 138 35.15 24.23 49.26
N SER A 139 35.97 23.94 48.25
CA SER A 139 36.16 24.78 47.06
C SER A 139 36.27 23.94 45.80
N VAL A 140 35.99 24.57 44.66
CA VAL A 140 36.17 23.99 43.33
C VAL A 140 37.15 24.85 42.55
N GLU A 141 38.10 24.20 41.91
CA GLU A 141 39.08 24.82 41.04
C GLU A 141 38.56 24.74 39.59
N VAL A 142 38.31 25.88 38.98
CA VAL A 142 37.84 26.02 37.59
C VAL A 142 39.06 26.25 36.69
N ARG A 143 39.20 25.40 35.67
CA ARG A 143 40.36 25.34 34.77
C ARG A 143 40.06 25.78 33.34
N ARG A 144 38.79 26.05 33.05
CA ARG A 144 38.34 26.55 31.76
C ARG A 144 37.29 27.65 31.99
N PRO A 145 37.38 28.79 31.30
CA PRO A 145 36.40 29.84 31.41
C PRO A 145 35.11 29.41 30.67
N VAL A 146 33.99 29.97 31.10
CA VAL A 146 32.69 29.83 30.43
C VAL A 146 32.11 31.20 30.15
N ALA A 147 31.43 31.34 29.01
CA ALA A 147 30.72 32.56 28.67
C ALA A 147 29.37 32.65 29.41
N ALA A 148 28.85 33.87 29.56
CA ALA A 148 27.49 34.04 30.08
C ALA A 148 26.47 33.37 29.14
N GLY A 149 25.61 32.53 29.71
CA GLY A 149 24.63 31.69 29.02
C GLY A 149 25.16 30.33 28.57
N GLU A 150 26.45 30.03 28.73
CA GLU A 150 27.01 28.75 28.32
C GLU A 150 26.50 27.61 29.21
N ASN A 151 26.11 26.49 28.57
CA ASN A 151 25.55 25.28 29.19
C ASN A 151 24.26 25.53 29.99
N ILE A 152 23.46 26.52 29.57
CA ILE A 152 22.14 26.84 30.13
C ILE A 152 21.09 26.75 29.02
N SER A 153 20.06 25.94 29.25
CA SER A 153 18.82 25.97 28.48
C SER A 153 17.85 26.92 29.18
N PHE A 154 17.59 28.07 28.56
CA PHE A 154 16.79 29.15 29.15
C PHE A 154 15.30 28.83 29.17
N ALA A 155 14.60 29.38 30.15
CA ALA A 155 13.15 29.25 30.23
C ALA A 155 12.51 29.74 28.92
N GLY A 156 11.67 28.88 28.31
CA GLY A 156 10.91 29.21 27.10
C GLY A 156 11.73 29.26 25.81
N SER A 157 12.99 28.81 25.82
CA SER A 157 13.83 28.81 24.62
C SER A 157 13.41 27.80 23.56
N ASP A 158 12.63 26.78 23.93
CA ASP A 158 12.07 25.77 23.02
C ASP A 158 10.60 26.09 22.69
N ILE A 159 9.78 26.27 23.72
CA ILE A 159 8.38 26.69 23.57
C ILE A 159 8.08 27.85 24.51
N ALA A 160 7.60 28.97 23.99
CA ALA A 160 7.22 30.10 24.82
C ALA A 160 5.78 29.96 25.35
N LYS A 161 5.52 30.46 26.56
CA LYS A 161 4.17 30.58 27.09
C LYS A 161 3.30 31.42 26.15
N GLY A 162 2.13 30.89 25.80
CA GLY A 162 1.18 31.53 24.87
C GLY A 162 1.50 31.30 23.40
N GLU A 163 2.53 30.53 23.06
CA GLU A 163 2.83 30.12 21.68
C GLU A 163 1.78 29.12 21.16
N LEU A 164 1.40 29.23 19.89
CA LEU A 164 0.51 28.28 19.23
C LEU A 164 1.26 26.98 18.90
N ILE A 165 0.91 25.88 19.59
CA ILE A 165 1.59 24.58 19.45
C ILE A 165 0.87 23.70 18.42
N ILE A 166 -0.46 23.62 18.55
CA ILE A 166 -1.26 22.78 17.67
C ILE A 166 -2.47 23.59 17.17
N PRO A 167 -2.54 23.90 15.87
CA PRO A 167 -3.72 24.55 15.32
C PRO A 167 -4.91 23.59 15.30
N ARG A 168 -6.13 24.12 15.44
CA ARG A 168 -7.39 23.39 15.23
C ARG A 168 -7.38 22.70 13.87
N GLY A 169 -8.08 21.58 13.74
CA GLY A 169 -8.10 20.77 12.52
C GLY A 169 -6.86 19.87 12.33
N THR A 170 -5.92 19.88 13.29
CA THR A 170 -4.77 18.99 13.26
C THR A 170 -5.13 17.60 13.79
N VAL A 171 -4.75 16.56 13.05
CA VAL A 171 -4.79 15.16 13.52
C VAL A 171 -3.64 14.94 14.51
N LEU A 172 -3.97 14.45 15.71
CA LEU A 172 -2.97 14.14 16.74
C LEU A 172 -2.22 12.85 16.42
N SER A 173 -0.90 12.95 16.51
CA SER A 173 0.06 11.86 16.34
C SER A 173 0.86 11.65 17.63
N PRO A 174 1.52 10.50 17.82
CA PRO A 174 2.23 10.19 19.07
C PRO A 174 3.21 11.28 19.53
N GLU A 175 3.97 11.86 18.59
CA GLU A 175 4.90 12.95 18.85
C GLU A 175 4.21 14.23 19.34
N LYS A 176 3.01 14.54 18.82
CA LYS A 176 2.23 15.69 19.30
C LYS A 176 1.67 15.45 20.69
N VAL A 177 1.24 14.23 21.00
CA VAL A 177 0.78 13.85 22.33
C VAL A 177 1.91 14.00 23.36
N ALA A 178 3.15 13.63 23.01
CA ALA A 178 4.31 13.83 23.87
C ALA A 178 4.55 15.32 24.18
N VAL A 179 4.48 16.20 23.16
CA VAL A 179 4.60 17.65 23.35
C VAL A 179 3.51 18.17 24.30
N LEU A 180 2.24 17.82 24.06
CA LEU A 180 1.13 18.24 24.93
C LEU A 180 1.32 17.78 26.38
N SER A 181 1.75 16.54 26.57
CA SER A 181 2.04 15.98 27.89
C SER A 181 3.18 16.74 28.59
N SER A 182 4.24 17.11 27.87
CA SER A 182 5.36 17.89 28.41
C SER A 182 4.95 19.30 28.88
N LEU A 183 3.87 19.83 28.31
CA LEU A 183 3.27 21.11 28.68
C LEU A 183 2.24 20.99 29.80
N GLY A 184 2.06 19.79 30.38
CA GLY A 184 1.12 19.52 31.46
C GLY A 184 -0.34 19.46 31.04
N ILE A 185 -0.62 19.33 29.73
CA ILE A 185 -1.97 19.15 29.20
C ILE A 185 -2.33 17.66 29.32
N ASP A 186 -3.44 17.31 29.98
CA ASP A 186 -3.90 15.92 30.12
C ASP A 186 -5.19 15.63 29.32
N GLU A 187 -5.90 16.68 28.93
CA GLU A 187 -7.14 16.65 28.16
C GLU A 187 -7.09 17.61 26.98
N VAL A 188 -7.71 17.21 25.87
CA VAL A 188 -7.82 18.03 24.66
C VAL A 188 -9.24 18.01 24.13
N GLU A 189 -9.69 19.17 23.64
CA GLU A 189 -10.97 19.27 22.96
C GLU A 189 -10.81 18.89 21.49
N VAL A 190 -11.50 17.82 21.09
CA VAL A 190 -11.43 17.22 19.76
C VAL A 190 -12.80 17.22 19.09
N TYR A 191 -12.81 17.12 17.76
CA TYR A 191 -14.05 16.86 17.04
C TYR A 191 -14.55 15.44 17.32
N LYS A 192 -15.87 15.29 17.41
CA LYS A 192 -16.51 13.98 17.58
C LYS A 192 -16.28 13.12 16.35
N SER A 193 -15.90 11.86 16.57
CA SER A 193 -15.80 10.88 15.47
C SER A 193 -17.20 10.51 14.96
N PRO A 194 -17.42 10.43 13.64
CA PRO A 194 -18.72 10.03 13.09
C PRO A 194 -19.03 8.58 13.44
N ARG A 195 -20.30 8.31 13.80
CA ARG A 195 -20.78 6.93 13.93
C ARG A 195 -21.08 6.39 12.54
N ILE A 196 -20.33 5.37 12.11
CA ILE A 196 -20.45 4.79 10.78
C ILE A 196 -20.92 3.33 10.88
N SER A 197 -21.93 2.97 10.09
CA SER A 197 -22.31 1.58 9.86
C SER A 197 -22.00 1.15 8.43
N VAL A 198 -21.55 -0.10 8.26
CA VAL A 198 -21.23 -0.70 6.96
C VAL A 198 -22.14 -1.90 6.69
N LEU A 199 -22.78 -1.96 5.53
CA LEU A 199 -23.64 -3.05 5.10
C LEU A 199 -23.20 -3.57 3.73
N SER A 200 -22.99 -4.87 3.58
CA SER A 200 -22.75 -5.45 2.26
C SER A 200 -24.06 -6.01 1.68
N THR A 201 -24.24 -5.98 0.36
CA THR A 201 -25.39 -6.63 -0.29
C THR A 201 -24.92 -7.50 -1.46
N GLY A 202 -25.55 -8.66 -1.62
CA GLY A 202 -25.23 -9.55 -2.72
C GLY A 202 -25.76 -10.95 -2.48
N ASN A 203 -26.44 -11.49 -3.49
CA ASN A 203 -26.99 -12.85 -3.45
C ASN A 203 -25.90 -13.93 -3.50
N GLU A 204 -24.69 -13.58 -3.93
CA GLU A 204 -23.52 -14.43 -4.05
C GLU A 204 -22.71 -14.56 -2.75
N LEU A 205 -22.95 -13.69 -1.76
CA LEU A 205 -22.10 -13.54 -0.60
C LEU A 205 -22.27 -14.67 0.42
N VAL A 206 -21.14 -15.13 0.97
CA VAL A 206 -21.04 -16.11 2.06
C VAL A 206 -20.06 -15.59 3.11
N GLU A 207 -20.31 -15.94 4.37
CA GLU A 207 -19.44 -15.60 5.49
C GLU A 207 -18.10 -16.37 5.40
N PRO A 208 -16.93 -15.71 5.51
CA PRO A 208 -15.64 -16.39 5.59
C PRO A 208 -15.59 -17.43 6.70
N GLY A 209 -15.02 -18.60 6.38
CA GLY A 209 -14.91 -19.74 7.30
C GLY A 209 -15.99 -20.81 7.10
N LEU A 210 -17.07 -20.50 6.36
CA LEU A 210 -18.04 -21.49 5.90
C LEU A 210 -17.61 -22.11 4.56
N PRO A 211 -18.04 -23.33 4.21
CA PRO A 211 -17.80 -23.90 2.88
C PRO A 211 -18.37 -23.03 1.75
N LEU A 212 -17.65 -22.94 0.63
CA LEU A 212 -18.07 -22.14 -0.52
C LEU A 212 -18.81 -23.00 -1.55
N GLU A 213 -20.08 -22.69 -1.79
CA GLU A 213 -20.90 -23.32 -2.83
C GLU A 213 -20.57 -22.76 -4.23
N ALA A 214 -20.92 -23.53 -5.26
CA ALA A 214 -20.76 -23.08 -6.64
C ALA A 214 -21.58 -21.80 -6.90
N GLY A 215 -20.94 -20.79 -7.50
CA GLY A 215 -21.56 -19.49 -7.78
C GLY A 215 -21.57 -18.52 -6.60
N LYS A 216 -21.04 -18.90 -5.44
CA LYS A 216 -20.86 -18.02 -4.28
C LYS A 216 -19.44 -17.49 -4.19
N ILE A 217 -19.27 -16.35 -3.50
CA ILE A 217 -17.98 -15.78 -3.11
C ILE A 217 -18.04 -15.32 -1.65
N TYR A 218 -16.88 -15.20 -1.02
CA TYR A 218 -16.82 -14.69 0.35
C TYR A 218 -16.99 -13.18 0.41
N GLU A 219 -17.61 -12.70 1.48
CA GLU A 219 -17.72 -11.28 1.75
C GLU A 219 -16.35 -10.70 2.17
N SER A 220 -15.84 -9.77 1.37
CA SER A 220 -14.56 -9.08 1.54
C SER A 220 -14.66 -7.55 1.61
N ASN A 221 -15.66 -6.91 1.00
CA ASN A 221 -15.68 -5.46 0.85
C ASN A 221 -16.01 -4.73 2.16
N GLY A 222 -16.99 -5.20 2.91
CA GLY A 222 -17.36 -4.66 4.21
C GLY A 222 -16.19 -4.74 5.18
N ARG A 223 -15.47 -5.86 5.19
CA ARG A 223 -14.23 -6.04 5.97
C ARG A 223 -13.13 -5.06 5.56
N MET A 224 -12.95 -4.86 4.25
CA MET A 224 -12.01 -3.87 3.71
C MET A 224 -12.40 -2.45 4.15
N ILE A 225 -13.68 -2.05 4.03
CA ILE A 225 -14.17 -0.72 4.41
C ILE A 225 -13.98 -0.48 5.91
N LEU A 226 -14.36 -1.44 6.77
CA LEU A 226 -14.17 -1.33 8.23
C LEU A 226 -12.68 -1.15 8.59
N SER A 227 -11.81 -1.96 7.99
CA SER A 227 -10.36 -1.88 8.22
C SER A 227 -9.80 -0.55 7.75
N TYR A 228 -10.28 -0.05 6.60
CA TYR A 228 -9.90 1.26 6.08
C TYR A 228 -10.31 2.38 7.05
N LEU A 229 -11.56 2.39 7.52
CA LEU A 229 -12.06 3.36 8.49
C LEU A 229 -11.28 3.31 9.81
N SER A 230 -10.96 2.11 10.28
CA SER A 230 -10.14 1.93 11.49
C SER A 230 -8.75 2.54 11.33
N SER A 231 -8.15 2.48 10.13
CA SER A 231 -6.86 3.13 9.85
C SER A 231 -6.91 4.66 9.89
N LEU A 232 -8.11 5.23 9.75
CA LEU A 232 -8.37 6.66 9.93
C LEU A 232 -8.74 7.02 11.38
N GLY A 233 -8.67 6.08 12.32
CA GLY A 233 -9.09 6.27 13.71
C GLY A 233 -10.61 6.21 13.93
N ILE A 234 -11.39 5.74 12.94
CA ILE A 234 -12.84 5.65 13.02
C ILE A 234 -13.25 4.22 13.35
N LYS A 235 -13.94 4.03 14.49
CA LYS A 235 -14.57 2.76 14.84
C LYS A 235 -15.94 2.67 14.17
N ALA A 236 -16.06 1.77 13.19
CA ALA A 236 -17.31 1.55 12.45
C ALA A 236 -17.97 0.21 12.82
N PHE A 237 -19.29 0.17 12.74
CA PHE A 237 -20.09 -1.02 13.03
C PHE A 237 -20.38 -1.83 11.76
N PHE A 238 -20.20 -3.14 11.81
CA PHE A 238 -20.58 -4.02 10.70
C PHE A 238 -22.03 -4.46 10.84
N GLY A 239 -22.88 -3.96 9.93
CA GLY A 239 -24.27 -4.36 9.78
C GLY A 239 -24.46 -5.71 9.07
N GLY A 240 -23.40 -6.48 8.83
CA GLY A 240 -23.46 -7.77 8.13
C GLY A 240 -23.68 -7.63 6.62
N PHE A 241 -24.22 -8.67 6.00
CA PHE A 241 -24.65 -8.65 4.61
C PHE A 241 -26.07 -9.19 4.43
N VAL A 242 -26.76 -8.72 3.40
CA VAL A 242 -28.15 -9.09 3.06
C VAL A 242 -28.30 -9.44 1.57
N THR A 243 -29.37 -10.14 1.22
CA THR A 243 -29.75 -10.39 -0.19
C THR A 243 -30.17 -9.08 -0.87
N ASP A 244 -30.11 -9.04 -2.21
CA ASP A 244 -30.48 -7.86 -3.00
C ASP A 244 -32.01 -7.72 -3.14
N GLU A 245 -32.72 -7.82 -2.02
CA GLU A 245 -34.17 -7.66 -1.92
C GLU A 245 -34.50 -6.28 -1.34
N TYR A 246 -35.33 -5.51 -2.06
CA TYR A 246 -35.62 -4.12 -1.74
C TYR A 246 -36.07 -3.90 -0.29
N GLU A 247 -37.06 -4.67 0.18
CA GLU A 247 -37.63 -4.54 1.53
C GLU A 247 -36.58 -4.87 2.60
N ILE A 248 -35.79 -5.93 2.41
CA ILE A 248 -34.74 -6.36 3.34
C ILE A 248 -33.65 -5.29 3.46
N VAL A 249 -33.20 -4.75 2.33
CA VAL A 249 -32.18 -3.71 2.26
C VAL A 249 -32.68 -2.41 2.90
N ARG A 250 -33.91 -1.98 2.57
CA ARG A 250 -34.54 -0.78 3.16
C ARG A 250 -34.62 -0.86 4.68
N ASP A 251 -35.21 -1.94 5.19
CA ASP A 251 -35.43 -2.11 6.63
C ASP A 251 -34.10 -2.22 7.39
N ARG A 252 -33.07 -2.80 6.76
CA ARG A 252 -31.73 -2.89 7.36
C ARG A 252 -31.06 -1.52 7.41
N ILE A 253 -31.11 -0.74 6.33
CA ILE A 253 -30.54 0.63 6.29
C ILE A 253 -31.25 1.55 7.28
N GLN A 254 -32.58 1.51 7.37
CA GLN A 254 -33.34 2.33 8.33
C GLN A 254 -32.92 2.05 9.78
N ARG A 255 -32.80 0.78 10.17
CA ARG A 255 -32.31 0.39 11.50
C ARG A 255 -30.88 0.87 11.76
N LEU A 256 -29.98 0.77 10.78
CA LEU A 256 -28.60 1.26 10.93
C LEU A 256 -28.54 2.78 11.06
N LEU A 257 -29.42 3.50 10.34
CA LEU A 257 -29.52 4.95 10.42
C LEU A 257 -29.93 5.42 11.82
N GLU A 258 -30.69 4.68 12.61
CA GLU A 258 -31.09 5.09 13.97
C GLU A 258 -29.88 5.42 14.86
N SER A 259 -28.78 4.67 14.70
CA SER A 259 -27.57 4.80 15.53
C SER A 259 -26.35 5.38 14.79
N SER A 260 -26.47 5.68 13.49
CA SER A 260 -25.35 6.13 12.65
C SER A 260 -25.54 7.54 12.09
N ASP A 261 -24.43 8.25 11.92
CA ASP A 261 -24.36 9.51 11.17
C ASP A 261 -24.10 9.25 9.68
N VAL A 262 -23.40 8.15 9.37
CA VAL A 262 -23.12 7.69 8.01
C VAL A 262 -23.43 6.20 7.89
N VAL A 263 -24.14 5.79 6.83
CA VAL A 263 -24.27 4.38 6.45
C VAL A 263 -23.61 4.19 5.09
N ILE A 264 -22.63 3.28 5.05
CA ILE A 264 -21.92 2.90 3.83
C ILE A 264 -22.42 1.51 3.40
N THR A 265 -22.79 1.37 2.14
CA THR A 265 -23.14 0.09 1.54
C THR A 265 -22.11 -0.33 0.49
N SER A 266 -21.91 -1.63 0.30
CA SER A 266 -21.10 -2.18 -0.78
C SER A 266 -21.78 -3.37 -1.44
N GLY A 267 -21.93 -3.31 -2.76
CA GLY A 267 -22.76 -4.28 -3.50
C GLY A 267 -24.13 -3.72 -3.83
N GLY A 268 -24.92 -4.47 -4.60
CA GLY A 268 -26.26 -4.06 -5.04
C GLY A 268 -26.32 -2.85 -6.00
N THR A 269 -25.19 -2.17 -6.23
CA THR A 269 -25.09 -0.99 -7.10
C THR A 269 -24.80 -1.37 -8.55
N SER A 270 -25.62 -0.88 -9.47
CA SER A 270 -25.57 -1.19 -10.91
C SER A 270 -25.82 0.05 -11.76
N ALA A 271 -25.59 -0.07 -13.06
CA ALA A 271 -25.89 0.99 -14.00
C ALA A 271 -27.39 0.98 -14.39
N GLY A 272 -28.25 1.63 -13.61
CA GLY A 272 -29.63 1.96 -14.01
C GLY A 272 -30.68 1.85 -12.91
N GLU A 273 -31.94 2.16 -13.25
CA GLU A 273 -33.10 2.23 -12.34
C GLU A 273 -33.46 0.93 -11.61
N LYS A 274 -32.88 -0.22 -11.98
CA LYS A 274 -33.07 -1.52 -11.31
C LYS A 274 -32.16 -1.72 -10.10
N ASP A 275 -31.24 -0.79 -9.85
CA ASP A 275 -30.36 -0.77 -8.69
C ASP A 275 -31.18 -0.69 -7.39
N VAL A 276 -30.99 -1.66 -6.50
CA VAL A 276 -31.72 -1.75 -5.23
C VAL A 276 -31.29 -0.64 -4.29
N ILE A 277 -29.98 -0.36 -4.21
CA ILE A 277 -29.42 0.68 -3.33
C ILE A 277 -29.91 2.06 -3.76
N TYR A 278 -29.88 2.36 -5.05
CA TYR A 278 -30.40 3.64 -5.56
C TYR A 278 -31.86 3.87 -5.15
N ARG A 279 -32.73 2.89 -5.38
CA ARG A 279 -34.16 3.00 -5.07
C ARG A 279 -34.39 3.16 -3.57
N VAL A 280 -33.70 2.37 -2.75
CA VAL A 280 -33.81 2.46 -1.29
C VAL A 280 -33.31 3.81 -0.78
N PHE A 281 -32.21 4.34 -1.31
CA PHE A 281 -31.69 5.65 -0.93
C PHE A 281 -32.64 6.78 -1.35
N GLN A 282 -33.30 6.65 -2.50
CA GLN A 282 -34.30 7.60 -2.99
C GLN A 282 -35.58 7.60 -2.13
N ASP A 283 -35.95 6.46 -1.57
CA ASP A 283 -37.12 6.31 -0.69
C ASP A 283 -36.83 6.86 0.72
N ILE A 284 -35.63 6.59 1.25
CA ILE A 284 -35.21 7.03 2.58
C ILE A 284 -34.81 8.51 2.62
N GLY A 285 -34.30 9.05 1.51
CA GLY A 285 -33.67 10.36 1.49
C GLY A 285 -33.56 10.99 0.11
N LYS A 286 -32.73 12.04 0.01
CA LYS A 286 -32.52 12.80 -1.22
C LYS A 286 -31.22 12.36 -1.89
N ILE A 287 -31.32 11.87 -3.13
CA ILE A 287 -30.13 11.57 -3.95
C ILE A 287 -29.39 12.86 -4.30
N ILE A 288 -28.09 12.89 -4.03
CA ILE A 288 -27.18 14.00 -4.32
C ILE A 288 -26.26 13.65 -5.50
N VAL A 289 -25.73 12.42 -5.49
CA VAL A 289 -24.87 11.89 -6.55
C VAL A 289 -25.44 10.57 -7.02
N HIS A 290 -25.58 10.41 -8.33
CA HIS A 290 -25.97 9.15 -8.96
C HIS A 290 -25.02 8.86 -10.11
N GLY A 291 -23.89 8.28 -9.74
CA GLY A 291 -22.83 7.87 -10.64
C GLY A 291 -21.72 8.91 -10.77
N LEU A 292 -20.50 8.40 -10.91
CA LEU A 292 -19.28 9.18 -11.07
C LEU A 292 -18.73 9.04 -12.50
N LYS A 293 -18.13 10.11 -13.01
CA LYS A 293 -17.43 10.19 -14.29
C LYS A 293 -16.04 9.55 -14.21
N MET A 294 -15.96 8.35 -13.63
CA MET A 294 -14.71 7.63 -13.39
C MET A 294 -14.76 6.14 -13.76
N LYS A 295 -13.58 5.54 -13.95
CA LYS A 295 -13.43 4.09 -14.17
C LYS A 295 -12.18 3.55 -13.45
N PRO A 296 -12.30 2.49 -12.61
CA PRO A 296 -13.55 1.90 -12.12
C PRO A 296 -14.29 2.85 -11.15
N GLY A 297 -15.42 2.45 -10.56
CA GLY A 297 -16.10 3.28 -9.54
C GLY A 297 -17.39 3.99 -9.98
N LYS A 298 -17.79 3.85 -11.26
CA LYS A 298 -18.94 4.56 -11.85
C LYS A 298 -20.24 4.49 -11.03
N PRO A 299 -20.77 3.34 -10.57
CA PRO A 299 -22.14 3.27 -10.04
C PRO A 299 -22.29 3.75 -8.57
N THR A 300 -21.48 4.73 -8.15
CA THR A 300 -21.58 5.25 -6.77
C THR A 300 -22.80 6.12 -6.60
N VAL A 301 -23.54 5.90 -5.52
CA VAL A 301 -24.72 6.70 -5.17
C VAL A 301 -24.48 7.36 -3.82
N ILE A 302 -24.76 8.65 -3.70
CA ILE A 302 -24.70 9.36 -2.42
C ILE A 302 -26.02 10.07 -2.21
N ALA A 303 -26.58 9.92 -1.01
CA ALA A 303 -27.83 10.53 -0.61
C ALA A 303 -27.75 11.08 0.81
N THR A 304 -28.68 11.97 1.13
CA THR A 304 -28.84 12.55 2.47
C THR A 304 -30.18 12.13 3.07
N ALA A 305 -30.17 11.76 4.35
CA ALA A 305 -31.36 11.48 5.15
C ALA A 305 -31.37 12.47 6.33
N GLY A 306 -31.94 13.66 6.10
CA GLY A 306 -31.76 14.80 7.01
C GLY A 306 -30.29 15.23 7.05
N LYS A 307 -29.65 15.16 8.22
CA LYS A 307 -28.22 15.45 8.40
C LYS A 307 -27.30 14.22 8.24
N LYS A 308 -27.88 13.04 7.98
CA LYS A 308 -27.15 11.77 7.87
C LYS A 308 -26.78 11.49 6.41
N LEU A 309 -25.68 10.76 6.21
CA LEU A 309 -25.20 10.38 4.90
C LEU A 309 -25.46 8.92 4.59
N LEU A 310 -25.88 8.66 3.36
CA LEU A 310 -26.02 7.34 2.76
C LEU A 310 -25.04 7.26 1.58
N ILE A 311 -24.12 6.30 1.62
CA ILE A 311 -23.08 6.13 0.60
C ILE A 311 -23.17 4.71 0.03
N GLY A 312 -23.42 4.60 -1.26
CA GLY A 312 -23.53 3.34 -2.00
C GLY A 312 -22.30 3.13 -2.85
N LEU A 313 -21.43 2.21 -2.42
CA LEU A 313 -20.21 1.87 -3.14
C LEU A 313 -20.43 0.68 -4.09
N PRO A 314 -19.63 0.58 -5.16
CA PRO A 314 -19.64 -0.57 -6.06
C PRO A 314 -19.36 -1.90 -5.33
N GLY A 315 -19.95 -2.99 -5.81
CA GLY A 315 -19.67 -4.35 -5.30
C GLY A 315 -18.29 -4.91 -5.67
N PHE A 316 -17.57 -4.25 -6.57
CA PHE A 316 -16.23 -4.67 -6.97
C PHE A 316 -15.15 -4.06 -6.06
N PRO A 317 -14.27 -4.88 -5.43
CA PRO A 317 -13.37 -4.42 -4.36
C PRO A 317 -12.46 -3.24 -4.73
N LEU A 318 -11.81 -3.29 -5.90
CA LEU A 318 -10.94 -2.20 -6.34
C LEU A 318 -11.71 -0.90 -6.58
N SER A 319 -12.97 -1.02 -7.02
CA SER A 319 -13.85 0.12 -7.26
C SER A 319 -14.29 0.75 -5.93
N ALA A 320 -14.67 -0.08 -4.96
CA ALA A 320 -15.01 0.37 -3.61
C ALA A 320 -13.81 1.07 -2.94
N LEU A 321 -12.62 0.47 -2.98
CA LEU A 321 -11.40 1.07 -2.41
C LEU A 321 -11.05 2.41 -3.09
N SER A 322 -11.16 2.47 -4.42
CA SER A 322 -10.89 3.70 -5.17
C SER A 322 -11.81 4.85 -4.72
N ASN A 323 -13.09 4.56 -4.51
CA ASN A 323 -14.05 5.57 -4.10
C ASN A 323 -13.95 5.88 -2.61
N MET A 324 -13.50 4.93 -1.79
CA MET A 324 -13.12 5.21 -0.41
C MET A 324 -12.02 6.27 -0.35
N ILE A 325 -10.95 6.11 -1.14
CA ILE A 325 -9.81 7.02 -1.16
C ILE A 325 -10.16 8.39 -1.78
N LEU A 326 -10.81 8.38 -2.94
CA LEU A 326 -11.00 9.61 -3.73
C LEU A 326 -12.22 10.44 -3.32
N LEU A 327 -13.18 9.86 -2.59
CA LEU A 327 -14.45 10.52 -2.28
C LEU A 327 -14.84 10.40 -0.81
N VAL A 328 -14.96 9.18 -0.28
CA VAL A 328 -15.46 8.97 1.10
C VAL A 328 -14.48 9.50 2.14
N GLU A 329 -13.19 9.23 2.01
CA GLU A 329 -12.19 9.74 2.96
C GLU A 329 -12.17 11.27 3.00
N PRO A 330 -12.07 12.02 1.87
CA PRO A 330 -12.22 13.46 1.89
C PRO A 330 -13.48 13.95 2.61
N MET A 331 -14.64 13.32 2.36
CA MET A 331 -15.90 13.65 3.06
C MET A 331 -15.78 13.45 4.57
N LEU A 332 -15.24 12.30 5.01
CA LEU A 332 -15.09 11.99 6.43
C LEU A 332 -14.08 12.92 7.12
N MET A 333 -13.00 13.30 6.43
CA MET A 333 -12.02 14.26 6.94
C MET A 333 -12.66 15.63 7.20
N GLU A 334 -13.55 16.11 6.30
CA GLU A 334 -14.32 17.34 6.52
C GLU A 334 -15.32 17.22 7.69
N ILE A 335 -16.02 16.08 7.80
CA ILE A 335 -16.92 15.79 8.93
C ILE A 335 -16.15 15.72 10.26
N MET A 336 -14.89 15.29 10.24
CA MET A 336 -14.02 15.28 11.42
C MET A 336 -13.31 16.62 11.65
N GLY A 337 -13.59 17.65 10.82
CA GLY A 337 -12.97 18.97 10.92
C GLY A 337 -11.46 18.97 10.65
N ALA A 338 -10.93 17.93 10.02
CA ALA A 338 -9.51 17.81 9.73
C ALA A 338 -9.10 18.75 8.59
N PHE A 339 -7.94 19.38 8.71
CA PHE A 339 -7.32 20.03 7.57
C PHE A 339 -6.91 18.99 6.53
N HIS A 340 -7.67 18.92 5.45
CA HIS A 340 -7.34 18.04 4.34
C HIS A 340 -6.07 18.53 3.64
N ARG A 341 -4.94 17.87 3.91
CA ARG A 341 -3.77 17.99 3.05
C ARG A 341 -3.96 17.07 1.86
N ASP A 342 -3.92 17.65 0.66
CA ASP A 342 -3.90 16.88 -0.58
C ASP A 342 -2.67 15.95 -0.55
N ALA A 343 -2.92 14.64 -0.50
CA ALA A 343 -1.88 13.63 -0.47
C ALA A 343 -1.40 13.25 -1.89
N LYS A 344 -1.86 13.97 -2.93
CA LYS A 344 -1.42 13.75 -4.30
C LYS A 344 0.09 13.97 -4.42
N MET A 345 0.75 12.97 -4.99
CA MET A 345 2.15 13.03 -5.40
C MET A 345 2.23 12.97 -6.93
N THR A 346 3.33 13.49 -7.47
CA THR A 346 3.63 13.35 -8.91
C THR A 346 4.54 12.15 -9.13
N ALA A 347 4.19 11.29 -10.08
CA ALA A 347 5.01 10.15 -10.49
C ALA A 347 5.08 10.03 -12.02
N LEU A 348 6.13 9.39 -12.52
CA LEU A 348 6.29 9.06 -13.93
C LEU A 348 5.62 7.72 -14.23
N PHE A 349 4.69 7.70 -15.18
CA PHE A 349 3.97 6.49 -15.56
C PHE A 349 4.90 5.48 -16.26
N ALA A 350 4.94 4.24 -15.78
CA ALA A 350 5.78 3.18 -16.33
C ALA A 350 4.98 2.21 -17.22
N GLY A 351 4.87 2.56 -18.49
CA GLY A 351 4.10 1.79 -19.47
C GLY A 351 3.38 2.66 -20.49
N LYS A 352 2.64 2.01 -21.39
CA LYS A 352 1.73 2.67 -22.32
C LYS A 352 0.33 2.13 -22.10
N LEU A 353 -0.65 3.01 -21.94
CA LEU A 353 -2.04 2.63 -21.72
C LEU A 353 -2.94 3.42 -22.67
N ARG A 354 -3.72 2.70 -23.48
CA ARG A 354 -4.83 3.30 -24.23
C ARG A 354 -6.09 3.23 -23.39
N LYS A 355 -6.83 4.33 -23.32
CA LYS A 355 -8.06 4.46 -22.56
C LYS A 355 -9.13 5.21 -23.34
N GLY A 356 -10.38 5.08 -22.88
CA GLY A 356 -11.47 5.89 -23.41
C GLY A 356 -11.43 7.32 -22.89
N LEU A 357 -11.85 8.28 -23.72
CA LEU A 357 -11.99 9.70 -23.37
C LEU A 357 -13.22 9.97 -22.49
N GLY A 358 -13.22 11.14 -21.86
CA GLY A 358 -14.39 11.69 -21.15
C GLY A 358 -14.69 11.03 -19.82
N LYS A 359 -13.73 10.32 -19.23
CA LYS A 359 -13.78 9.77 -17.87
C LYS A 359 -12.40 9.79 -17.24
N THR A 360 -12.35 10.10 -15.95
CA THR A 360 -11.15 9.92 -15.13
C THR A 360 -10.88 8.43 -14.97
N TRP A 361 -9.70 7.97 -15.35
CA TRP A 361 -9.30 6.58 -15.10
C TRP A 361 -8.49 6.51 -13.83
N VAL A 362 -8.84 5.53 -13.01
CA VAL A 362 -8.29 5.31 -11.69
C VAL A 362 -7.60 3.96 -11.74
N LEU A 363 -6.27 3.96 -11.60
CA LEU A 363 -5.44 2.79 -11.86
C LEU A 363 -4.63 2.43 -10.61
N PRO A 364 -4.71 1.18 -10.11
CA PRO A 364 -3.83 0.75 -9.05
C PRO A 364 -2.38 0.70 -9.54
N VAL A 365 -1.47 1.28 -8.78
CA VAL A 365 -0.04 1.32 -9.08
C VAL A 365 0.79 0.91 -7.86
N MET A 366 1.92 0.27 -8.14
CA MET A 366 3.04 0.20 -7.20
C MET A 366 3.93 1.41 -7.42
N LEU A 367 4.52 1.93 -6.36
CA LEU A 367 5.45 3.05 -6.46
C LEU A 367 6.90 2.57 -6.31
N SER A 368 7.73 2.93 -7.29
CA SER A 368 9.17 2.68 -7.31
C SER A 368 9.92 3.99 -7.16
N ARG A 369 10.87 4.08 -6.24
CA ARG A 369 11.76 5.24 -6.12
C ARG A 369 13.14 4.90 -6.66
N ILE A 370 13.56 5.60 -7.70
CA ILE A 370 14.87 5.43 -8.35
C ILE A 370 15.54 6.79 -8.45
N GLY A 371 16.66 6.93 -7.73
CA GLY A 371 17.29 8.23 -7.52
C GLY A 371 16.28 9.25 -6.95
N ASN A 372 16.11 10.36 -7.65
CA ASN A 372 15.17 11.42 -7.28
C ASN A 372 13.80 11.30 -7.95
N SER A 373 13.56 10.25 -8.76
CA SER A 373 12.33 10.07 -9.50
C SER A 373 11.44 8.99 -8.88
N LEU A 374 10.14 9.26 -8.87
CA LEU A 374 9.10 8.33 -8.46
C LEU A 374 8.40 7.79 -9.71
N TYR A 375 8.28 6.47 -9.83
CA TYR A 375 7.62 5.81 -10.93
C TYR A 375 6.34 5.11 -10.47
N ALA A 376 5.29 5.25 -11.26
CA ALA A 376 4.01 4.56 -11.06
C ALA A 376 3.93 3.35 -11.98
N VAL A 377 4.09 2.15 -11.42
CA VAL A 377 4.05 0.87 -12.15
C VAL A 377 2.64 0.29 -12.07
N PRO A 378 1.91 0.16 -13.18
CA PRO A 378 0.56 -0.40 -13.19
C PRO A 378 0.49 -1.81 -12.61
N VAL A 379 -0.41 -2.01 -11.65
CA VAL A 379 -0.77 -3.34 -11.15
C VAL A 379 -1.77 -3.98 -12.12
N PRO A 380 -1.44 -5.15 -12.73
CA PRO A 380 -2.39 -5.88 -13.56
C PRO A 380 -3.63 -6.26 -12.76
N SER A 381 -4.77 -5.73 -13.16
CA SER A 381 -6.01 -5.87 -12.42
C SER A 381 -7.23 -5.64 -13.31
N GLN A 382 -8.33 -6.24 -12.90
CA GLN A 382 -9.68 -5.86 -13.31
C GLN A 382 -10.41 -5.32 -12.07
N SER A 383 -11.58 -4.71 -12.26
CA SER A 383 -12.35 -4.13 -11.15
C SER A 383 -12.65 -5.13 -10.03
N GLY A 384 -12.87 -6.41 -10.36
CA GLY A 384 -13.11 -7.49 -9.39
C GLY A 384 -11.86 -8.12 -8.77
N SER A 385 -10.65 -7.66 -9.11
CA SER A 385 -9.40 -8.28 -8.63
C SER A 385 -9.12 -7.95 -7.16
N VAL A 386 -9.41 -8.89 -6.25
CA VAL A 386 -9.07 -8.79 -4.82
C VAL A 386 -7.55 -8.72 -4.61
N SER A 387 -6.77 -9.52 -5.35
CA SER A 387 -5.31 -9.53 -5.22
C SER A 387 -4.64 -8.21 -5.59
N ALA A 388 -5.30 -7.37 -6.38
CA ALA A 388 -4.80 -6.05 -6.73
C ALA A 388 -4.76 -5.14 -5.50
N LEU A 389 -5.74 -5.25 -4.58
CA LEU A 389 -5.77 -4.47 -3.35
C LEU A 389 -4.49 -4.64 -2.52
N MET A 390 -4.00 -5.89 -2.43
CA MET A 390 -2.79 -6.21 -1.69
C MET A 390 -1.53 -5.58 -2.32
N ARG A 391 -1.49 -5.46 -3.65
CA ARG A 391 -0.31 -5.01 -4.41
C ARG A 391 -0.33 -3.52 -4.76
N THR A 392 -1.40 -2.82 -4.40
CA THR A 392 -1.55 -1.40 -4.71
C THR A 392 -0.94 -0.58 -3.60
N ASP A 393 0.03 0.27 -3.93
CA ASP A 393 0.59 1.23 -2.97
C ASP A 393 -0.09 2.59 -3.09
N ALA A 394 -0.49 2.95 -4.32
CA ALA A 394 -1.18 4.17 -4.63
C ALA A 394 -2.16 3.97 -5.79
N ILE A 395 -3.06 4.94 -5.95
CA ILE A 395 -3.97 5.02 -7.06
C ILE A 395 -3.53 6.15 -7.98
N ALA A 396 -3.23 5.85 -9.24
CA ALA A 396 -2.96 6.85 -10.26
C ALA A 396 -4.26 7.40 -10.84
N ILE A 397 -4.35 8.73 -10.90
CA ILE A 397 -5.46 9.48 -11.50
C ILE A 397 -5.01 9.90 -12.90
N LEU A 398 -5.66 9.34 -13.91
CA LEU A 398 -5.35 9.60 -15.32
C LEU A 398 -6.35 10.59 -15.90
N PRO A 399 -5.88 11.64 -16.60
CA PRO A 399 -6.70 12.76 -17.06
C PRO A 399 -7.77 12.33 -18.05
N GLU A 400 -8.93 12.98 -18.09
CA GLU A 400 -10.07 12.56 -18.92
C GLU A 400 -9.87 12.85 -20.41
N GLU A 401 -9.02 13.81 -20.73
CA GLU A 401 -8.77 14.38 -22.06
C GLU A 401 -7.74 13.58 -22.87
N ALA A 402 -7.00 12.67 -22.23
CA ALA A 402 -5.99 11.84 -22.89
C ALA A 402 -6.53 10.45 -23.21
N ASP A 403 -6.47 10.02 -24.47
CA ASP A 403 -6.82 8.64 -24.87
C ASP A 403 -5.61 7.69 -24.80
N ILE A 404 -4.41 8.24 -24.73
CA ILE A 404 -3.15 7.50 -24.58
C ILE A 404 -2.32 8.13 -23.47
N ILE A 405 -1.98 7.33 -22.47
CA ILE A 405 -0.94 7.65 -21.49
C ILE A 405 0.34 6.99 -21.95
N ASN A 406 1.34 7.81 -22.27
CA ASN A 406 2.65 7.37 -22.72
C ASN A 406 3.57 7.08 -21.54
N ASP A 407 4.59 6.27 -21.82
CA ASP A 407 5.64 6.01 -20.84
C ASP A 407 6.40 7.29 -20.49
N GLY A 408 6.72 7.47 -19.22
CA GLY A 408 7.34 8.69 -18.69
C GLY A 408 6.39 9.88 -18.53
N ALA A 409 5.09 9.74 -18.84
CA ALA A 409 4.12 10.80 -18.61
C ALA A 409 3.99 11.09 -17.11
N SER A 410 3.92 12.37 -16.75
CA SER A 410 3.65 12.81 -15.39
C SER A 410 2.19 12.53 -15.03
N VAL A 411 1.96 11.81 -13.94
CA VAL A 411 0.63 11.46 -13.44
C VAL A 411 0.50 11.75 -11.95
N SER A 412 -0.69 12.17 -11.52
CA SER A 412 -1.01 12.31 -10.10
C SER A 412 -1.30 10.96 -9.49
N VAL A 413 -0.67 10.65 -8.36
CA VAL A 413 -0.90 9.42 -7.59
C VAL A 413 -1.35 9.77 -6.18
N VAL A 414 -2.34 9.05 -5.66
CA VAL A 414 -2.82 9.17 -4.29
C VAL A 414 -2.38 7.93 -3.52
N PRO A 415 -1.40 8.03 -2.61
CA PRO A 415 -0.99 6.93 -1.77
C PRO A 415 -2.10 6.44 -0.85
N ILE A 416 -2.14 5.13 -0.60
CA ILE A 416 -3.03 4.57 0.41
C ILE A 416 -2.46 4.90 1.79
N ARG A 417 -3.08 5.87 2.51
CA ARG A 417 -2.56 6.40 3.78
C ARG A 417 -2.25 5.33 4.83
N SER A 418 -3.05 4.27 4.88
CA SER A 418 -2.87 3.17 5.83
C SER A 418 -1.58 2.36 5.66
N ARG A 419 -0.80 2.59 4.59
CA ARG A 419 0.43 1.83 4.27
C ARG A 419 1.73 2.53 4.70
N GLY A 420 1.68 3.73 5.28
CA GLY A 420 2.88 4.45 5.69
C GLY A 420 3.70 4.94 4.48
N VAL A 421 5.00 4.60 4.42
CA VAL A 421 5.86 4.99 3.29
C VAL A 421 5.36 4.31 2.02
N PRO A 422 5.05 5.06 0.95
CA PRO A 422 4.24 4.53 -0.13
C PRO A 422 5.05 3.84 -1.23
N TRP A 423 6.37 3.75 -1.13
CA TRP A 423 7.23 3.06 -2.11
C TRP A 423 7.98 1.90 -1.47
N LYS A 424 8.34 0.92 -2.30
CA LYS A 424 9.08 -0.29 -1.92
C LYS A 424 10.58 -0.10 -2.16
N ASP A 425 11.41 -0.79 -1.37
CA ASP A 425 12.87 -0.73 -1.48
C ASP A 425 13.37 -1.40 -2.77
N ALA A 426 12.65 -2.44 -3.20
CA ALA A 426 12.85 -3.09 -4.48
C ALA A 426 11.53 -3.55 -5.11
N LEU A 427 11.51 -3.65 -6.44
CA LEU A 427 10.37 -4.18 -7.20
C LEU A 427 10.75 -5.44 -7.98
N VAL A 428 9.90 -6.45 -7.86
CA VAL A 428 9.93 -7.71 -8.62
C VAL A 428 8.73 -7.76 -9.55
N VAL A 429 8.95 -7.56 -10.85
CA VAL A 429 7.86 -7.44 -11.82
C VAL A 429 8.14 -8.28 -13.06
N GLY A 430 7.32 -9.31 -13.30
CA GLY A 430 7.53 -10.23 -14.43
C GLY A 430 6.54 -11.38 -14.44
N SER A 431 7.03 -12.59 -14.71
CA SER A 431 6.18 -13.79 -14.75
C SER A 431 5.71 -14.22 -13.36
N HIS A 432 4.50 -14.78 -13.27
CA HIS A 432 3.97 -15.37 -12.04
C HIS A 432 4.65 -16.71 -11.72
N ASP A 433 4.97 -16.94 -10.45
CA ASP A 433 5.30 -18.25 -9.92
C ASP A 433 4.99 -18.32 -8.41
N LEU A 434 4.59 -19.50 -7.91
CA LEU A 434 4.27 -19.69 -6.49
C LEU A 434 5.53 -19.66 -5.62
N MET A 435 6.63 -20.26 -6.09
CA MET A 435 7.90 -20.32 -5.35
C MET A 435 8.50 -18.92 -5.13
N LEU A 436 8.27 -17.99 -6.05
CA LEU A 436 8.70 -16.60 -5.89
C LEU A 436 8.09 -15.93 -4.64
N GLN A 437 6.83 -16.20 -4.33
CA GLN A 437 6.20 -15.65 -3.12
C GLN A 437 6.80 -16.25 -1.85
N GLU A 438 7.06 -17.55 -1.87
CA GLU A 438 7.70 -18.26 -0.76
C GLU A 438 9.13 -17.78 -0.52
N ILE A 439 9.89 -17.48 -1.58
CA ILE A 439 11.25 -16.90 -1.47
C ILE A 439 11.18 -15.53 -0.79
N ILE A 440 10.29 -14.65 -1.24
CA ILE A 440 10.14 -13.29 -0.69
C ILE A 440 9.69 -13.34 0.77
N SER A 441 8.77 -14.25 1.09
CA SER A 441 8.29 -14.51 2.45
C SER A 441 9.41 -15.06 3.35
N GLY A 442 10.16 -16.06 2.87
CA GLY A 442 11.26 -16.68 3.61
C GLY A 442 12.42 -15.75 3.93
N LEU A 443 12.55 -14.64 3.19
CA LEU A 443 13.51 -13.57 3.44
C LEU A 443 13.02 -12.48 4.41
N GLY A 444 11.75 -12.52 4.82
CA GLY A 444 11.14 -11.44 5.61
C GLY A 444 11.04 -10.12 4.83
N LEU A 445 11.00 -10.18 3.50
CA LEU A 445 11.02 -9.01 2.61
C LEU A 445 9.63 -8.59 2.12
N SER A 446 8.56 -9.26 2.57
CA SER A 446 7.18 -9.04 2.09
C SER A 446 6.71 -7.58 2.15
N GLU A 447 7.15 -6.82 3.15
CA GLU A 447 6.80 -5.39 3.27
C GLU A 447 7.76 -4.46 2.52
N LYS A 448 8.99 -4.90 2.25
CA LYS A 448 10.05 -4.11 1.58
C LYS A 448 10.04 -4.27 0.05
N VAL A 449 9.51 -5.38 -0.46
CA VAL A 449 9.55 -5.73 -1.87
C VAL A 449 8.15 -5.74 -2.48
N GLY A 450 7.95 -4.93 -3.52
CA GLY A 450 6.71 -4.93 -4.30
C GLY A 450 6.74 -6.00 -5.38
N VAL A 451 5.63 -6.75 -5.54
CA VAL A 451 5.56 -7.85 -6.52
C VAL A 451 4.35 -7.70 -7.43
N ALA A 452 4.57 -7.68 -8.75
CA ALA A 452 3.50 -7.71 -9.74
C ALA A 452 3.77 -8.72 -10.88
N TYR A 453 2.67 -9.25 -11.43
CA TYR A 453 2.73 -10.29 -12.46
C TYR A 453 2.19 -9.78 -13.79
N VAL A 454 3.11 -9.36 -14.65
CA VAL A 454 2.84 -8.74 -15.96
C VAL A 454 3.29 -9.62 -17.14
N GLY A 455 3.92 -10.77 -16.86
CA GLY A 455 4.57 -11.64 -17.86
C GLY A 455 6.03 -11.26 -18.13
N SER A 456 6.80 -12.20 -18.68
CA SER A 456 8.26 -12.05 -18.86
C SER A 456 8.65 -10.85 -19.74
N PHE A 457 8.02 -10.69 -20.92
CA PHE A 457 8.37 -9.61 -21.85
C PHE A 457 8.17 -8.22 -21.24
N ARG A 458 7.05 -8.00 -20.53
CA ARG A 458 6.77 -6.71 -19.90
C ARG A 458 7.70 -6.46 -18.70
N GLY A 459 8.07 -7.51 -17.96
CA GLY A 459 9.09 -7.44 -16.92
C GLY A 459 10.44 -6.98 -17.48
N LEU A 460 10.93 -7.65 -18.55
CA LEU A 460 12.19 -7.26 -19.20
C LEU A 460 12.15 -5.83 -19.76
N TRP A 461 11.01 -5.40 -20.32
CA TRP A 461 10.85 -4.04 -20.80
C TRP A 461 10.96 -3.00 -19.67
N LEU A 462 10.34 -3.26 -18.50
CA LEU A 462 10.46 -2.40 -17.32
C LEU A 462 11.90 -2.41 -16.75
N LEU A 463 12.56 -3.57 -16.76
CA LEU A 463 13.95 -3.72 -16.33
C LEU A 463 14.90 -2.89 -17.21
N ARG A 464 14.70 -2.93 -18.53
CA ARG A 464 15.47 -2.15 -19.51
C ARG A 464 15.36 -0.64 -19.26
N ARG A 465 14.19 -0.18 -18.82
CA ARG A 465 13.91 1.20 -18.41
C ARG A 465 14.52 1.56 -17.04
N GLY A 466 15.02 0.58 -16.29
CA GLY A 466 15.57 0.77 -14.95
C GLY A 466 14.49 1.01 -13.89
N VAL A 467 13.22 0.70 -14.17
CA VAL A 467 12.07 1.02 -13.29
C VAL A 467 11.85 -0.02 -12.18
N ILE A 468 12.39 -1.22 -12.38
CA ILE A 468 12.28 -2.36 -11.47
C ILE A 468 13.66 -2.97 -11.24
N ASP A 469 13.80 -3.77 -10.20
CA ASP A 469 15.08 -4.38 -9.82
C ASP A 469 15.22 -5.80 -10.35
N ILE A 470 14.14 -6.57 -10.34
CA ILE A 470 14.15 -7.99 -10.72
C ILE A 470 12.97 -8.27 -11.65
N ALA A 471 13.26 -8.87 -12.81
CA ALA A 471 12.28 -9.40 -13.74
C ALA A 471 12.37 -10.94 -13.78
N PRO A 472 11.41 -11.66 -13.16
CA PRO A 472 11.30 -13.10 -13.33
C PRO A 472 10.86 -13.48 -14.76
N VAL A 473 11.58 -14.42 -15.38
CA VAL A 473 11.45 -14.76 -16.81
C VAL A 473 11.53 -16.27 -17.08
N HIS A 474 10.81 -16.71 -18.12
CA HIS A 474 10.83 -18.10 -18.62
C HIS A 474 10.55 -18.11 -20.13
N LEU A 475 11.36 -17.39 -20.90
CA LEU A 475 11.21 -17.23 -22.34
C LEU A 475 12.04 -18.28 -23.07
N LEU A 476 11.38 -19.12 -23.86
CA LEU A 476 12.01 -20.11 -24.74
C LEU A 476 12.41 -19.45 -26.06
N ASP A 477 13.67 -19.58 -26.44
CA ASP A 477 14.10 -19.29 -27.81
C ASP A 477 13.89 -20.53 -28.69
N PRO A 478 12.98 -20.51 -29.68
CA PRO A 478 12.65 -21.68 -30.49
C PRO A 478 13.81 -22.13 -31.38
N ASP A 479 14.75 -21.23 -31.73
CA ASP A 479 15.85 -21.52 -32.63
C ASP A 479 16.97 -22.31 -31.93
N THR A 480 17.29 -21.94 -30.68
CA THR A 480 18.33 -22.59 -29.88
C THR A 480 17.78 -23.68 -28.94
N GLY A 481 16.50 -23.57 -28.55
CA GLY A 481 15.91 -24.38 -27.49
C GLY A 481 16.28 -23.92 -26.07
N ASP A 482 17.11 -22.87 -25.94
CA ASP A 482 17.56 -22.35 -24.66
C ASP A 482 16.56 -21.35 -24.07
N TYR A 483 16.46 -21.35 -22.74
CA TYR A 483 15.63 -20.40 -22.00
C TYR A 483 16.43 -19.17 -21.58
N ASN A 484 15.82 -17.99 -21.73
CA ASN A 484 16.21 -16.68 -21.20
C ASN A 484 17.54 -16.09 -21.72
N VAL A 485 18.61 -16.89 -21.78
CA VAL A 485 19.96 -16.45 -22.16
C VAL A 485 19.99 -15.84 -23.57
N PRO A 486 19.44 -16.47 -24.63
CA PRO A 486 19.45 -15.86 -25.97
C PRO A 486 18.68 -14.54 -26.02
N ILE A 487 17.57 -14.44 -25.30
CA ILE A 487 16.72 -13.24 -25.26
C ILE A 487 17.48 -12.05 -24.67
N ILE A 488 18.19 -12.25 -23.56
CA ILE A 488 19.00 -11.18 -22.95
C ILE A 488 20.24 -10.90 -23.81
N LYS A 489 20.93 -11.94 -24.29
CA LYS A 489 22.12 -11.78 -25.13
C LYS A 489 21.84 -11.09 -26.46
N ASN A 490 20.64 -11.20 -27.02
CA ASN A 490 20.33 -10.56 -28.30
C ASN A 490 19.83 -9.09 -28.13
N ASP A 491 19.47 -8.67 -26.92
CA ASP A 491 19.03 -7.30 -26.61
C ASP A 491 20.19 -6.48 -26.02
N ARG A 492 20.70 -5.50 -26.78
CA ARG A 492 21.86 -4.69 -26.39
C ARG A 492 21.66 -3.96 -25.06
N GLU A 493 20.50 -3.35 -24.84
CA GLU A 493 20.25 -2.58 -23.62
C GLU A 493 20.15 -3.50 -22.40
N LEU A 494 19.53 -4.67 -22.56
CA LEU A 494 19.43 -5.64 -21.47
C LEU A 494 20.81 -6.20 -21.09
N ARG A 495 21.68 -6.54 -22.05
CA ARG A 495 23.07 -6.94 -21.77
C ARG A 495 23.82 -5.87 -21.00
N GLU A 496 23.71 -4.62 -21.44
CA GLU A 496 24.44 -3.51 -20.81
C GLU A 496 23.94 -3.27 -19.37
N LYS A 497 22.62 -3.30 -19.12
CA LYS A 497 22.02 -2.89 -17.85
C LYS A 497 21.70 -4.01 -16.86
N SER A 498 21.63 -5.27 -17.29
CA SER A 498 21.16 -6.37 -16.43
C SER A 498 22.11 -7.57 -16.41
N VAL A 499 21.96 -8.40 -15.39
CA VAL A 499 22.57 -9.72 -15.31
C VAL A 499 21.45 -10.77 -15.24
N LEU A 500 21.68 -11.95 -15.79
CA LEU A 500 20.76 -13.06 -15.61
C LEU A 500 21.23 -13.90 -14.43
N VAL A 501 20.37 -14.10 -13.43
CA VAL A 501 20.61 -15.02 -12.32
C VAL A 501 19.79 -16.27 -12.56
N LYS A 502 20.45 -17.43 -12.60
CA LYS A 502 19.77 -18.71 -12.76
C LYS A 502 18.85 -18.96 -11.57
N GLY A 503 17.60 -19.28 -11.84
CA GLY A 503 16.63 -19.62 -10.82
C GLY A 503 16.48 -21.12 -10.72
N TYR A 504 15.25 -21.59 -10.87
CA TYR A 504 14.86 -22.99 -10.72
C TYR A 504 14.14 -23.48 -11.98
N ARG A 505 14.12 -24.79 -12.16
CA ARG A 505 13.36 -25.46 -13.21
C ARG A 505 11.98 -25.88 -12.71
N ARG A 506 11.02 -25.88 -13.63
CA ARG A 506 9.64 -26.32 -13.37
C ARG A 506 9.26 -27.36 -14.41
N LYS A 507 8.67 -28.48 -13.97
CA LYS A 507 8.12 -29.49 -14.88
C LYS A 507 6.81 -28.99 -15.49
N LEU A 508 6.76 -28.98 -16.82
CA LEU A 508 5.55 -28.76 -17.60
C LEU A 508 4.88 -30.09 -17.91
N VAL A 509 3.56 -30.11 -17.76
CA VAL A 509 2.74 -31.30 -17.91
C VAL A 509 1.50 -31.02 -18.76
N LEU A 510 1.04 -32.04 -19.49
CA LEU A 510 -0.29 -32.08 -20.06
C LEU A 510 -1.25 -32.59 -19.00
N ALA A 511 -2.01 -31.69 -18.38
CA ALA A 511 -2.98 -32.02 -17.34
C ALA A 511 -4.35 -32.31 -17.95
N TYR A 512 -5.08 -33.23 -17.33
CA TYR A 512 -6.41 -33.68 -17.76
C TYR A 512 -7.22 -34.22 -16.58
N ARG A 513 -8.52 -34.40 -16.78
CA ARG A 513 -9.42 -34.94 -15.75
C ARG A 513 -9.08 -36.41 -15.44
N THR A 514 -9.30 -36.81 -14.19
CA THR A 514 -9.12 -38.20 -13.76
C THR A 514 -9.93 -39.16 -14.64
N GLY A 515 -9.28 -40.21 -15.14
CA GLY A 515 -9.91 -41.22 -16.00
C GLY A 515 -9.87 -40.89 -17.51
N GLU A 516 -9.45 -39.69 -17.89
CA GLU A 516 -9.24 -39.29 -19.28
C GLU A 516 -7.76 -39.48 -19.64
N ILE A 517 -7.30 -40.71 -19.92
CA ILE A 517 -5.89 -40.91 -20.29
C ILE A 517 -5.61 -40.22 -21.64
N ILE A 518 -4.77 -39.18 -21.63
CA ILE A 518 -4.36 -38.42 -22.81
C ILE A 518 -2.85 -38.49 -22.97
N LYS A 519 -2.39 -39.00 -24.12
CA LYS A 519 -0.96 -39.21 -24.41
C LYS A 519 -0.28 -38.01 -25.05
N GLY A 520 -1.02 -37.07 -25.64
CA GLY A 520 -0.45 -35.95 -26.36
C GLY A 520 -1.49 -34.96 -26.86
N LEU A 521 -1.04 -33.94 -27.59
CA LEU A 521 -1.95 -32.97 -28.24
C LEU A 521 -2.70 -33.61 -29.41
N GLU A 522 -2.15 -34.65 -30.01
CA GLU A 522 -2.76 -35.45 -31.07
C GLU A 522 -4.05 -36.12 -30.59
N ASP A 523 -4.03 -36.73 -29.40
CA ASP A 523 -5.23 -37.32 -28.77
C ASP A 523 -6.33 -36.26 -28.56
N ILE A 524 -5.96 -35.04 -28.17
CA ILE A 524 -6.92 -33.93 -27.96
C ILE A 524 -7.59 -33.56 -29.29
N LEU A 525 -6.80 -33.47 -30.36
CA LEU A 525 -7.28 -33.17 -31.71
C LEU A 525 -8.19 -34.29 -32.23
N GLU A 526 -7.76 -35.54 -32.12
CA GLU A 526 -8.47 -36.71 -32.64
C GLU A 526 -9.79 -36.96 -31.90
N ARG A 527 -9.80 -36.76 -30.59
CA ARG A 527 -11.00 -36.94 -29.74
C ARG A 527 -11.84 -35.66 -29.62
N ASN A 528 -11.42 -34.56 -30.26
CA ASN A 528 -12.08 -33.25 -30.22
C ASN A 528 -12.36 -32.74 -28.79
N LEU A 529 -11.38 -32.96 -27.90
CA LEU A 529 -11.44 -32.54 -26.50
C LEU A 529 -11.26 -31.03 -26.39
N ARG A 530 -11.95 -30.41 -25.44
CA ARG A 530 -11.86 -28.97 -25.18
C ARG A 530 -10.57 -28.65 -24.45
N PHE A 531 -9.65 -28.00 -25.14
CA PHE A 531 -8.39 -27.52 -24.61
C PHE A 531 -8.55 -26.14 -23.95
N VAL A 532 -7.82 -25.90 -22.86
CA VAL A 532 -7.60 -24.56 -22.29
C VAL A 532 -6.14 -24.15 -22.49
N ASN A 533 -5.94 -22.96 -23.04
CA ASN A 533 -4.66 -22.46 -23.48
C ASN A 533 -4.08 -21.40 -22.52
N ARG A 534 -2.76 -21.17 -22.59
CA ARG A 534 -2.11 -20.04 -21.89
C ARG A 534 -2.15 -18.79 -22.78
N ASN A 535 -2.17 -17.62 -22.13
CA ASN A 535 -2.17 -16.35 -22.83
C ASN A 535 -0.98 -16.20 -23.78
N GLN A 536 -1.20 -15.50 -24.89
CA GLN A 536 -0.14 -15.14 -25.84
C GLN A 536 1.02 -14.42 -25.15
N GLY A 537 2.24 -14.69 -25.64
CA GLY A 537 3.49 -14.16 -25.08
C GLY A 537 4.01 -14.88 -23.83
N SER A 538 3.34 -15.93 -23.34
CA SER A 538 3.89 -16.79 -22.28
C SER A 538 4.80 -17.88 -22.86
N GLY A 539 5.84 -18.28 -22.11
CA GLY A 539 6.75 -19.37 -22.53
C GLY A 539 6.02 -20.68 -22.82
N THR A 540 5.00 -21.00 -22.01
CA THR A 540 4.14 -22.17 -22.24
C THR A 540 3.33 -22.06 -23.54
N ARG A 541 2.84 -20.87 -23.90
CA ARG A 541 2.15 -20.67 -25.18
C ARG A 541 3.09 -20.88 -26.36
N ALA A 542 4.31 -20.36 -26.29
CA ALA A 542 5.33 -20.60 -27.32
C ALA A 542 5.63 -22.10 -27.48
N TYR A 543 5.74 -22.84 -26.36
CA TYR A 543 5.90 -24.29 -26.37
C TYR A 543 4.72 -25.02 -27.03
N ILE A 544 3.47 -24.67 -26.66
CA ILE A 544 2.26 -25.24 -27.26
C ILE A 544 2.24 -25.00 -28.78
N ASP A 545 2.50 -23.77 -29.20
CA ASP A 545 2.51 -23.39 -30.61
C ASP A 545 3.60 -24.13 -31.40
N ALA A 546 4.78 -24.35 -30.79
CA ALA A 546 5.86 -25.13 -31.39
C ALA A 546 5.51 -26.62 -31.51
N MET A 547 4.81 -27.19 -30.52
CA MET A 547 4.28 -28.57 -30.62
C MET A 547 3.24 -28.69 -31.73
N LEU A 548 2.30 -27.76 -31.80
CA LEU A 548 1.28 -27.72 -32.87
C LEU A 548 1.92 -27.60 -34.25
N GLU A 549 2.98 -26.80 -34.38
CA GLU A 549 3.71 -26.66 -35.64
C GLU A 549 4.41 -27.98 -36.05
N LYS A 550 4.98 -28.72 -35.09
CA LYS A 550 5.53 -30.07 -35.37
C LYS A 550 4.44 -31.03 -35.85
N ILE A 551 3.27 -31.01 -35.23
CA ILE A 551 2.12 -31.84 -35.64
C ILE A 551 1.62 -31.43 -37.03
N ALA A 552 1.51 -30.12 -37.30
CA ALA A 552 1.10 -29.60 -38.60
C ALA A 552 2.05 -30.04 -39.72
N LYS A 553 3.37 -29.94 -39.48
CA LYS A 553 4.40 -30.43 -40.41
C LYS A 553 4.26 -31.94 -40.67
N ALA A 554 4.05 -32.74 -39.63
CA ALA A 554 3.85 -34.18 -39.77
C ALA A 554 2.55 -34.54 -40.54
N ARG A 555 1.51 -33.70 -40.44
CA ARG A 555 0.22 -33.89 -41.13
C ARG A 555 0.16 -33.21 -42.51
N GLY A 556 1.19 -32.48 -42.92
CA GLY A 556 1.22 -31.74 -44.18
C GLY A 556 0.22 -30.58 -44.27
N ILE A 557 -0.17 -29.99 -43.13
CA ILE A 557 -1.11 -28.86 -43.05
C ILE A 557 -0.46 -27.61 -42.46
N SER A 558 -1.12 -26.45 -42.55
CA SER A 558 -0.58 -25.21 -41.98
C SER A 558 -0.78 -25.11 -40.47
N LYS A 559 -0.01 -24.22 -39.82
CA LYS A 559 -0.15 -23.93 -38.37
C LYS A 559 -1.52 -23.34 -38.05
N GLU A 560 -2.06 -22.49 -38.93
CA GLU A 560 -3.37 -21.88 -38.78
C GLU A 560 -4.46 -22.95 -38.84
N GLU A 561 -4.31 -23.93 -39.72
CA GLU A 561 -5.25 -25.03 -39.86
C GLU A 561 -5.27 -25.94 -38.62
N ILE A 562 -4.11 -26.40 -38.14
CA ILE A 562 -4.06 -27.22 -36.91
C ILE A 562 -4.60 -26.45 -35.69
N SER A 563 -4.34 -25.14 -35.61
CA SER A 563 -4.80 -24.29 -34.51
C SER A 563 -6.33 -24.17 -34.50
N ARG A 564 -6.97 -24.11 -35.67
CA ARG A 564 -8.44 -24.14 -35.79
C ARG A 564 -9.04 -25.50 -35.45
N GLN A 565 -8.31 -26.59 -35.71
CA GLN A 565 -8.72 -27.95 -35.33
C GLN A 565 -8.65 -28.16 -33.81
N LEU A 566 -7.77 -27.44 -33.09
CA LEU A 566 -7.70 -27.52 -31.64
C LEU A 566 -8.88 -26.77 -31.00
N ARG A 567 -9.92 -27.52 -30.62
CA ARG A 567 -11.08 -26.98 -29.90
C ARG A 567 -10.66 -26.28 -28.62
N GLY A 568 -10.84 -24.96 -28.54
CA GLY A 568 -10.43 -24.16 -27.40
C GLY A 568 -9.03 -23.55 -27.50
N TYR A 569 -8.41 -23.53 -28.69
CA TYR A 569 -7.16 -22.80 -28.94
C TYR A 569 -7.21 -21.33 -28.50
N GLU A 570 -8.33 -20.65 -28.74
CA GLU A 570 -8.59 -19.26 -28.33
C GLU A 570 -9.03 -19.11 -26.87
N TYR A 571 -9.27 -20.22 -26.16
CA TYR A 571 -9.65 -20.20 -24.76
C TYR A 571 -8.41 -19.98 -23.88
N GLU A 572 -8.01 -18.72 -23.72
CA GLU A 572 -6.79 -18.34 -23.03
C GLU A 572 -7.01 -18.00 -21.54
N VAL A 573 -6.09 -18.44 -20.67
CA VAL A 573 -6.06 -18.11 -19.25
C VAL A 573 -4.70 -17.56 -18.79
N PRO A 574 -4.65 -16.70 -17.74
CA PRO A 574 -3.48 -15.87 -17.43
C PRO A 574 -2.37 -16.56 -16.64
N ASN A 575 -2.60 -17.73 -16.03
CA ASN A 575 -1.59 -18.46 -15.27
C ASN A 575 -1.83 -19.98 -15.28
N HIS A 576 -0.87 -20.75 -14.75
CA HIS A 576 -0.93 -22.22 -14.71
C HIS A 576 -2.05 -22.75 -13.81
N ASN A 577 -2.34 -22.09 -12.68
CA ASN A 577 -3.44 -22.48 -11.79
C ASN A 577 -4.81 -22.30 -12.49
N ALA A 578 -4.97 -21.27 -13.32
CA ALA A 578 -6.19 -21.05 -14.07
C ALA A 578 -6.43 -22.14 -15.14
N VAL A 579 -5.37 -22.74 -15.70
CA VAL A 579 -5.45 -23.92 -16.57
C VAL A 579 -5.99 -25.10 -15.78
N ALA A 580 -5.33 -25.44 -14.66
CA ALA A 580 -5.74 -26.54 -13.80
C ALA A 580 -7.17 -26.36 -13.25
N ALA A 581 -7.53 -25.16 -12.82
CA ALA A 581 -8.88 -24.83 -12.36
C ALA A 581 -9.93 -25.01 -13.44
N ALA A 582 -9.64 -24.65 -14.69
CA ALA A 582 -10.59 -24.83 -15.80
C ALA A 582 -10.87 -26.32 -16.05
N ILE A 583 -9.85 -27.18 -15.93
CA ILE A 583 -10.00 -28.62 -16.09
C ILE A 583 -10.77 -29.22 -14.91
N ALA A 584 -10.38 -28.91 -13.67
CA ALA A 584 -10.99 -29.44 -12.46
C ALA A 584 -12.48 -29.04 -12.32
N GLN A 585 -12.85 -27.86 -12.82
CA GLN A 585 -14.23 -27.37 -12.83
C GLN A 585 -15.04 -27.84 -14.05
N GLY A 586 -14.46 -28.69 -14.91
CA GLY A 586 -15.13 -29.20 -16.12
C GLY A 586 -15.35 -28.17 -17.22
N ARG A 587 -14.73 -26.98 -17.13
CA ARG A 587 -14.79 -25.97 -18.19
C ARG A 587 -13.93 -26.35 -19.41
N ALA A 588 -12.89 -27.15 -19.18
CA ALA A 588 -12.05 -27.77 -20.19
C ALA A 588 -11.78 -29.25 -19.86
N ASP A 589 -11.31 -30.01 -20.84
CA ASP A 589 -10.96 -31.42 -20.72
C ASP A 589 -9.46 -31.61 -20.47
N ALA A 590 -8.62 -30.76 -21.08
CA ALA A 590 -7.16 -30.81 -20.97
C ALA A 590 -6.48 -29.44 -21.16
N GLY A 591 -5.23 -29.33 -20.72
CA GLY A 591 -4.43 -28.11 -20.85
C GLY A 591 -2.98 -28.32 -20.41
N ILE A 592 -2.07 -27.43 -20.81
CA ILE A 592 -0.66 -27.51 -20.40
C ILE A 592 -0.39 -26.52 -19.26
N CYS A 593 0.09 -27.03 -18.13
CA CYS A 593 0.43 -26.26 -16.94
C CYS A 593 1.69 -26.81 -16.24
N ILE A 594 2.12 -26.19 -15.13
CA ILE A 594 3.19 -26.76 -14.31
C ILE A 594 2.65 -27.94 -13.48
N GLU A 595 3.49 -28.92 -13.21
CA GLU A 595 3.13 -30.14 -12.44
C GLU A 595 2.48 -29.79 -11.11
N HIS A 596 3.03 -28.81 -10.38
CA HIS A 596 2.47 -28.40 -9.09
C HIS A 596 1.02 -27.93 -9.20
N ALA A 597 0.67 -27.22 -10.28
CA ALA A 597 -0.70 -26.76 -10.50
C ALA A 597 -1.63 -27.94 -10.79
N ALA A 598 -1.22 -28.92 -11.58
CA ALA A 598 -2.01 -30.13 -11.80
C ALA A 598 -2.24 -30.89 -10.47
N TYR A 599 -1.19 -31.03 -9.67
CA TYR A 599 -1.23 -31.68 -8.35
C TYR A 599 -2.21 -31.02 -7.38
N LEU A 600 -2.17 -29.68 -7.24
CA LEU A 600 -3.05 -28.94 -6.31
C LEU A 600 -4.54 -29.12 -6.62
N TYR A 601 -4.88 -29.33 -7.89
CA TYR A 601 -6.26 -29.54 -8.34
C TYR A 601 -6.62 -31.02 -8.48
N GLY A 602 -5.76 -31.94 -8.03
CA GLY A 602 -6.01 -33.39 -8.09
C GLY A 602 -6.13 -33.95 -9.50
N LEU A 603 -5.50 -33.31 -10.48
CA LEU A 603 -5.57 -33.71 -11.89
C LEU A 603 -4.57 -34.83 -12.20
N GLU A 604 -4.92 -35.69 -13.15
CA GLU A 604 -3.96 -36.59 -13.78
C GLU A 604 -3.17 -35.81 -14.84
N TYR A 605 -1.95 -36.26 -15.12
CA TYR A 605 -1.09 -35.56 -16.06
C TYR A 605 -0.03 -36.47 -16.70
N LYS A 606 0.43 -36.04 -17.87
CA LYS A 606 1.63 -36.58 -18.54
C LYS A 606 2.75 -35.54 -18.52
N GLU A 607 3.95 -35.97 -18.12
CA GLU A 607 5.15 -35.13 -18.17
C GLU A 607 5.53 -34.80 -19.62
N LEU A 608 5.89 -33.54 -19.89
CA LEU A 608 6.25 -33.07 -21.22
C LEU A 608 7.71 -32.64 -21.31
N THR A 609 8.09 -31.63 -20.53
CA THR A 609 9.42 -31.01 -20.55
C THR A 609 9.64 -30.24 -19.26
N GLU A 610 10.85 -29.70 -19.08
CA GLU A 610 11.15 -28.70 -18.07
C GLU A 610 11.26 -27.30 -18.70
N GLU A 611 10.88 -26.29 -17.93
CA GLU A 611 11.13 -24.88 -18.26
C GLU A 611 12.06 -24.25 -17.22
N HIS A 612 12.93 -23.33 -17.65
CA HIS A 612 13.78 -22.57 -16.72
C HIS A 612 13.11 -21.26 -16.34
N TYR A 613 12.94 -21.06 -15.03
CA TYR A 613 12.45 -19.84 -14.44
C TYR A 613 13.62 -19.10 -13.79
N ASP A 614 14.14 -18.09 -14.50
CA ASP A 614 15.32 -17.32 -14.12
C ASP A 614 14.95 -15.87 -13.78
N PHE A 615 15.93 -15.10 -13.31
CA PHE A 615 15.74 -13.73 -12.85
C PHE A 615 16.69 -12.78 -13.56
N ALA A 616 16.17 -11.89 -14.39
CA ALA A 616 16.94 -10.78 -14.94
C ALA A 616 16.99 -9.66 -13.89
N ILE A 617 18.19 -9.27 -13.45
CA ILE A 617 18.38 -8.32 -12.34
C ILE A 617 19.14 -7.10 -12.86
N LEU A 618 18.66 -5.91 -12.51
CA LEU A 618 19.29 -4.64 -12.88
C LEU A 618 20.65 -4.53 -12.17
N LYS A 619 21.73 -4.22 -12.92
CA LYS A 619 23.09 -4.12 -12.37
C LYS A 619 23.19 -3.08 -11.26
N GLU A 620 22.56 -1.93 -11.45
CA GLU A 620 22.50 -0.86 -10.43
C GLU A 620 21.78 -1.30 -9.15
N GLY A 621 20.81 -2.22 -9.27
CA GLY A 621 20.05 -2.78 -8.16
C GLY A 621 20.78 -3.86 -7.36
N LEU A 622 21.90 -4.42 -7.87
CA LEU A 622 22.63 -5.52 -7.21
C LEU A 622 23.15 -5.15 -5.81
N ASN A 623 23.37 -3.85 -5.56
CA ASN A 623 23.86 -3.38 -4.26
C ASN A 623 22.77 -3.22 -3.20
N LYS A 624 21.48 -3.27 -3.59
CA LYS A 624 20.35 -3.15 -2.66
C LYS A 624 20.24 -4.38 -1.78
N ASP A 625 20.03 -4.19 -0.48
CA ASP A 625 19.92 -5.29 0.49
C ASP A 625 18.84 -6.33 0.14
N PRO A 626 17.62 -5.95 -0.30
CA PRO A 626 16.62 -6.93 -0.73
C PRO A 626 17.06 -7.78 -1.92
N VAL A 627 17.85 -7.23 -2.84
CA VAL A 627 18.34 -7.94 -4.04
C VAL A 627 19.48 -8.89 -3.69
N LYS A 628 20.41 -8.47 -2.81
CA LYS A 628 21.47 -9.35 -2.29
C LYS A 628 20.87 -10.55 -1.55
N GLY A 629 19.96 -10.29 -0.61
CA GLY A 629 19.27 -11.33 0.13
C GLY A 629 18.51 -12.29 -0.78
N PHE A 630 17.89 -11.78 -1.86
CA PHE A 630 17.25 -12.61 -2.87
C PHE A 630 18.22 -13.58 -3.56
N ILE A 631 19.37 -13.08 -4.04
CA ILE A 631 20.39 -13.91 -4.71
C ILE A 631 20.99 -14.94 -3.74
N GLU A 632 21.27 -14.54 -2.50
CA GLU A 632 21.77 -15.44 -1.46
C GLU A 632 20.76 -16.54 -1.13
N PHE A 633 19.47 -16.22 -1.05
CA PHE A 633 18.42 -17.21 -0.84
C PHE A 633 18.37 -18.24 -1.95
N LEU A 634 18.54 -17.83 -3.21
CA LEU A 634 18.60 -18.77 -4.33
C LEU A 634 19.73 -19.79 -4.17
N LYS A 635 20.87 -19.38 -3.62
CA LYS A 635 22.03 -20.27 -3.38
C LYS A 635 21.88 -21.14 -2.12
N SER A 636 20.90 -20.83 -1.27
CA SER A 636 20.77 -21.44 0.05
C SER A 636 20.17 -22.85 0.03
N ASP A 637 20.47 -23.63 1.06
CA ASP A 637 19.77 -24.89 1.31
C ASP A 637 18.30 -24.68 1.70
N MET A 638 17.90 -23.46 2.08
CA MET A 638 16.49 -23.13 2.34
C MET A 638 15.66 -23.28 1.07
N LEU A 639 16.13 -22.79 -0.08
CA LEU A 639 15.43 -22.99 -1.36
C LEU A 639 15.36 -24.48 -1.73
N LYS A 640 16.44 -25.25 -1.51
CA LYS A 640 16.43 -26.70 -1.75
C LYS A 640 15.39 -27.42 -0.88
N ASN A 641 15.23 -27.01 0.37
CA ASN A 641 14.22 -27.59 1.26
C ASN A 641 12.80 -27.11 0.93
N LEU A 642 12.67 -25.88 0.46
CA LEU A 642 11.40 -25.32 0.03
C LEU A 642 10.88 -26.04 -1.23
N THR A 643 11.72 -26.21 -2.26
CA THR A 643 11.34 -26.90 -3.50
C THR A 643 10.87 -28.34 -3.29
N LYS A 644 11.41 -29.07 -2.29
CA LYS A 644 10.91 -30.42 -1.91
C LYS A 644 9.43 -30.44 -1.50
N LYS A 645 8.88 -29.31 -1.05
CA LYS A 645 7.44 -29.19 -0.69
C LYS A 645 6.55 -28.99 -1.92
N TYR A 646 7.11 -28.64 -3.08
CA TYR A 646 6.37 -28.30 -4.30
C TYR A 646 6.73 -29.26 -5.43
N LYS A 647 5.78 -30.12 -5.83
CA LYS A 647 5.97 -31.05 -6.95
C LYS A 647 6.44 -30.35 -8.23
N GLY A 648 7.42 -30.95 -8.90
CA GLY A 648 7.91 -30.50 -10.20
C GLY A 648 8.85 -29.30 -10.18
N TYR A 649 9.23 -28.80 -9.00
CA TYR A 649 10.28 -27.80 -8.87
C TYR A 649 11.63 -28.48 -8.69
N VAL A 650 12.62 -28.07 -9.49
CA VAL A 650 13.97 -28.62 -9.49
C VAL A 650 14.97 -27.49 -9.35
N VAL A 651 15.92 -27.65 -8.43
CA VAL A 651 17.09 -26.78 -8.28
C VAL A 651 18.33 -27.58 -8.58
N ASP A 652 19.34 -26.93 -9.14
CA ASP A 652 20.61 -27.56 -9.46
C ASP A 652 21.78 -26.66 -9.00
N GLU A 653 22.99 -27.13 -9.25
CA GLU A 653 24.24 -26.43 -8.92
C GLU A 653 24.41 -25.09 -9.67
N THR A 654 23.59 -24.82 -10.69
CA THR A 654 23.58 -23.53 -11.36
C THR A 654 22.65 -22.52 -10.70
N THR A 655 21.70 -22.95 -9.85
CA THR A 655 20.75 -22.05 -9.18
C THR A 655 21.47 -20.99 -8.34
N GLY A 656 21.11 -19.73 -8.57
CA GLY A 656 21.74 -18.55 -7.96
C GLY A 656 23.01 -18.07 -8.67
N ASN A 657 23.52 -18.77 -9.69
CA ASN A 657 24.68 -18.32 -10.45
C ASN A 657 24.33 -17.11 -11.33
N VAL A 658 25.22 -16.12 -11.31
CA VAL A 658 25.11 -14.93 -12.14
C VAL A 658 25.76 -15.22 -13.48
N ILE A 659 24.98 -15.19 -14.55
CA ILE A 659 25.43 -15.24 -15.92
C ILE A 659 25.65 -13.80 -16.37
N CYS A 660 26.91 -13.40 -16.53
CA CYS A 660 27.26 -12.13 -17.14
C CYS A 660 26.77 -12.15 -18.60
N CYS A 661 25.68 -11.44 -18.89
CA CYS A 661 25.20 -11.20 -20.25
C CYS A 661 25.65 -9.83 -20.74
#